data_AF-A0A9P4M7U9-F1
#
_entry.id   AF-A0A9P4M7U9-F1
#
_cell.length_a   1.000
_cell.length_b   1.000
_cell.length_c   1.000
_cell.angle_alpha   90.00
_cell.angle_beta   90.00
_cell.angle_gamma   90.00
#
_symmetry.space_group_name_H-M   'P 1'
#
loop_
_entity.id
_entity.type
_entity.pdbx_description
1 polymer ?
#
loop_
_entity_poly.entity_id
_entity_poly.type
_entity_poly.pdbx_seq_one_letter_code
_entity_poly.pdbx_strand_id
1 'polypeptide(L)'
;MVQSAVLGFPRMGRDRDLKKANEAYWAGKISRDNLLAEGKRLRLEHWKLQKDAGVDIIPSNDFAYYDHVLDHIQMFNAIPAKYSETKLEPIDEYFAMGRGHQKDGVDVPSLEMVKWFDSNYHYVKPTFQDGQTFKLASNPKPVVEFKEAKDAGITTRPVILGPVSFLALGKADRDQSVNPISLLDKLLPVYVELLEQLKNAGAETVQIDEPVLVFDLPLKVKNAFKPAYEKLSGSNTSIPKVILATYFGDIVHNFDVLPNLQSLYGIHIDLVRNPEQLSSVMGQIGSQQILSCGVVDGRNIWKTNFKKAIELAETAIQQLGKERVIVATSSSLLHTPHTLESEKKLDPEVADWFSFAAEKCKEIAIIAKAVTDGPATVRDQIEANAKSMQARASSKRTNNPQVKDRQSKVTDEMHNRQSPFPERLAAQKQHLSLPIFPTTTIGSFPQTKEIRIQRNKFTKGDITAEEYEKFIEKEIQDVIKIQEELDLDVFVHGEPERNDMVQYFGERLEGYVFTTHAWVQSYGSRCVRPPIIVGDISRPKAMTVKESKYAASISKKPMKGMLTGPITCLRWSFPRDDVHQSVQAQQLALALRDEVVDLEAAGIYVIQVDEPALREGLPLRAGTEREKYLSWAVDSFKLSTAGVKNSTQIHSHFCYSEFQDFFHAIAALDADVLSIENSKSDAKLLKVFVDQAYPRHIGPGVYDIHSPRVPSEQEIKDRIEEMLQYLKPDQLWINPDCGLKTRQWKETKAALTNMVNAAKFYREKYAKST
;
A
#
# COMPACT_ATOMS: atom_id res chain seq x y z
N MET A 1 27.27 -25.95 1.10
CA MET A 1 27.52 -24.55 1.53
C MET A 1 26.19 -23.83 1.64
N VAL A 2 25.97 -22.99 2.66
CA VAL A 2 24.68 -22.27 2.79
C VAL A 2 24.69 -21.10 1.81
N GLN A 3 23.68 -21.04 0.94
CA GLN A 3 23.56 -20.00 -0.08
C GLN A 3 22.77 -18.79 0.44
N SER A 4 23.09 -17.62 -0.09
CA SER A 4 22.34 -16.37 0.06
C SER A 4 21.35 -16.16 -1.08
N ALA A 5 20.15 -15.65 -0.80
CA ALA A 5 19.12 -15.41 -1.81
C ALA A 5 18.40 -14.08 -1.64
N VAL A 6 18.11 -13.43 -2.76
CA VAL A 6 17.22 -12.27 -2.83
C VAL A 6 15.98 -12.66 -3.63
N LEU A 7 14.79 -12.37 -3.09
CA LEU A 7 13.52 -12.76 -3.72
C LEU A 7 13.08 -11.81 -4.86
N GLY A 8 13.64 -10.61 -4.92
CA GLY A 8 13.36 -9.57 -5.91
C GLY A 8 14.03 -8.26 -5.51
N PHE A 9 14.30 -7.36 -6.46
CA PHE A 9 15.01 -6.11 -6.23
C PHE A 9 14.18 -4.86 -6.65
N PRO A 10 14.32 -3.69 -5.99
CA PRO A 10 13.57 -2.50 -6.37
C PRO A 10 13.97 -1.99 -7.77
N ARG A 11 12.98 -2.00 -8.67
CA ARG A 11 13.14 -1.72 -10.11
C ARG A 11 13.27 -0.25 -10.51
N MET A 12 12.97 0.70 -9.62
CA MET A 12 12.83 2.11 -10.03
C MET A 12 14.15 2.77 -10.45
N GLY A 13 15.30 2.20 -10.06
CA GLY A 13 16.62 2.81 -10.20
C GLY A 13 16.93 3.79 -9.07
N ARG A 14 18.23 4.07 -8.88
CA ARG A 14 18.75 4.93 -7.81
C ARG A 14 18.09 6.31 -7.79
N ASP A 15 17.82 6.88 -8.96
CA ASP A 15 17.26 8.23 -9.13
C ASP A 15 15.85 8.23 -9.75
N ARG A 16 15.12 7.12 -9.56
CA ARG A 16 13.82 6.85 -10.19
C ARG A 16 13.89 6.93 -11.72
N ASP A 17 14.95 6.41 -12.28
CA ASP A 17 15.24 6.36 -13.71
C ASP A 17 14.08 5.76 -14.50
N LEU A 18 13.52 4.64 -14.01
CA LEU A 18 12.36 3.98 -14.62
C LEU A 18 11.13 4.90 -14.66
N LYS A 19 10.90 5.69 -13.60
CA LYS A 19 9.79 6.66 -13.57
C LYS A 19 9.97 7.71 -14.67
N LYS A 20 11.17 8.29 -14.77
CA LYS A 20 11.48 9.34 -15.75
C LYS A 20 11.30 8.80 -17.17
N ALA A 21 11.79 7.59 -17.46
CA ALA A 21 11.64 6.95 -18.76
C ALA A 21 10.18 6.66 -19.11
N ASN A 22 9.42 6.02 -18.21
CA ASN A 22 8.00 5.74 -18.42
C ASN A 22 7.19 7.02 -18.68
N GLU A 23 7.36 8.06 -17.86
CA GLU A 23 6.61 9.31 -18.02
C GLU A 23 7.02 10.09 -19.27
N ALA A 24 8.30 10.04 -19.65
CA ALA A 24 8.76 10.61 -20.91
C ALA A 24 8.14 9.87 -22.11
N TYR A 25 8.04 8.54 -22.05
CA TYR A 25 7.43 7.73 -23.10
C TYR A 25 5.93 8.05 -23.24
N TRP A 26 5.17 8.05 -22.15
CA TRP A 26 3.74 8.40 -22.18
C TRP A 26 3.46 9.84 -22.64
N ALA A 27 4.42 10.74 -22.43
CA ALA A 27 4.34 12.13 -22.92
C ALA A 27 4.85 12.30 -24.36
N GLY A 28 5.21 11.21 -25.07
CA GLY A 28 5.72 11.25 -26.44
C GLY A 28 7.12 11.88 -26.58
N LYS A 29 7.90 11.94 -25.50
CA LYS A 29 9.24 12.59 -25.47
C LYS A 29 10.39 11.64 -25.78
N ILE A 30 10.19 10.33 -25.63
CA ILE A 30 11.16 9.31 -26.01
C ILE A 30 10.46 8.21 -26.81
N SER A 31 11.22 7.50 -27.65
CA SER A 31 10.73 6.34 -28.40
C SER A 31 10.57 5.11 -27.50
N ARG A 32 9.84 4.12 -28.01
CA ARG A 32 9.74 2.79 -27.39
C ARG A 32 11.11 2.16 -27.18
N ASP A 33 11.98 2.22 -28.19
CA ASP A 33 13.30 1.57 -28.12
C ASP A 33 14.17 2.19 -27.02
N ASN A 34 14.07 3.51 -26.81
CA ASN A 34 14.75 4.19 -25.71
C ASN A 34 14.20 3.76 -24.34
N LEU A 35 12.88 3.57 -24.21
CA LEU A 35 12.27 3.03 -22.99
C LEU A 35 12.78 1.61 -22.70
N LEU A 36 12.78 0.74 -23.72
CA LEU A 36 13.22 -0.65 -23.58
C LEU A 36 14.71 -0.77 -23.26
N ALA A 37 15.53 0.10 -23.87
CA ALA A 37 16.96 0.19 -23.58
C ALA A 37 17.22 0.62 -22.12
N GLU A 38 16.44 1.55 -21.59
CA GLU A 38 16.57 1.98 -20.19
C GLU A 38 16.15 0.88 -19.21
N GLY A 39 15.08 0.13 -19.52
CA GLY A 39 14.70 -1.05 -18.73
C GLY A 39 15.82 -2.10 -18.70
N LYS A 40 16.45 -2.38 -19.85
CA LYS A 40 17.62 -3.27 -19.95
C LYS A 40 18.81 -2.77 -19.13
N ARG A 41 19.14 -1.48 -19.23
CA ARG A 41 20.24 -0.86 -18.47
C ARG A 41 20.05 -1.07 -16.96
N LEU A 42 18.84 -0.81 -16.45
CA LEU A 42 18.50 -0.97 -15.04
C LEU A 42 18.60 -2.43 -14.56
N ARG A 43 18.09 -3.39 -15.34
CA ARG A 43 18.22 -4.81 -14.99
C ARG A 43 19.68 -5.24 -14.86
N LEU A 44 20.52 -4.90 -15.84
CA LEU A 44 21.95 -5.20 -15.83
C LEU A 44 22.67 -4.57 -14.63
N GLU A 45 22.36 -3.32 -14.31
CA GLU A 45 22.92 -2.61 -13.16
C GLU A 45 22.54 -3.32 -11.84
N HIS A 46 21.27 -3.67 -11.67
CA HIS A 46 20.78 -4.30 -10.44
C HIS A 46 21.29 -5.74 -10.26
N TRP A 47 21.40 -6.53 -11.33
CA TRP A 47 22.01 -7.86 -11.25
C TRP A 47 23.49 -7.78 -10.89
N LYS A 48 24.22 -6.84 -11.49
CA LYS A 48 25.62 -6.61 -11.16
C LYS A 48 25.79 -6.19 -9.70
N LEU A 49 24.95 -5.28 -9.21
CA LEU A 49 24.97 -4.84 -7.81
C LEU A 49 24.83 -6.02 -6.84
N GLN A 50 23.86 -6.91 -7.09
CA GLN A 50 23.63 -8.08 -6.25
C GLN A 50 24.79 -9.07 -6.30
N LYS A 51 25.35 -9.31 -7.50
CA LYS A 51 26.53 -10.16 -7.69
C LYS A 51 27.75 -9.59 -6.96
N ASP A 52 28.00 -8.30 -7.07
CA ASP A 52 29.10 -7.61 -6.40
C ASP A 52 28.94 -7.60 -4.87
N ALA A 53 27.70 -7.66 -4.36
CA ALA A 53 27.41 -7.81 -2.94
C ALA A 53 27.64 -9.24 -2.41
N GLY A 54 27.88 -10.21 -3.30
CA GLY A 54 28.12 -11.61 -2.95
C GLY A 54 26.85 -12.45 -2.83
N VAL A 55 25.74 -12.04 -3.46
CA VAL A 55 24.50 -12.82 -3.49
C VAL A 55 24.66 -14.04 -4.41
N ASP A 56 24.36 -15.24 -3.92
CA ASP A 56 24.47 -16.49 -4.69
C ASP A 56 23.27 -16.68 -5.63
N ILE A 57 22.06 -16.43 -5.12
CA ILE A 57 20.80 -16.63 -5.84
C ILE A 57 20.18 -15.26 -6.14
N ILE A 58 20.44 -14.77 -7.36
CA ILE A 58 20.01 -13.46 -7.87
C ILE A 58 18.69 -13.62 -8.64
N PRO A 59 17.65 -12.81 -8.39
CA PRO A 59 16.37 -12.90 -9.07
C PRO A 59 16.43 -12.35 -10.51
N SER A 60 15.56 -12.87 -11.37
CA SER A 60 15.19 -12.25 -12.66
C SER A 60 13.68 -12.38 -12.86
N ASN A 61 13.13 -11.63 -13.82
CA ASN A 61 11.67 -11.43 -13.99
C ASN A 61 10.99 -10.63 -12.87
N ASP A 62 11.73 -10.21 -11.84
CA ASP A 62 11.29 -9.29 -10.79
C ASP A 62 11.14 -7.84 -11.28
N PHE A 63 11.91 -7.45 -12.31
CA PHE A 63 11.73 -6.18 -13.02
C PHE A 63 10.37 -6.14 -13.72
N ALA A 64 9.76 -4.95 -13.80
CA ALA A 64 8.52 -4.75 -14.53
C ALA A 64 8.37 -3.26 -14.87
N TYR A 65 7.88 -2.89 -16.06
CA TYR A 65 7.70 -1.47 -16.39
C TYR A 65 6.60 -0.80 -15.57
N TYR A 66 5.61 -1.57 -15.12
CA TYR A 66 4.47 -1.05 -14.37
C TYR A 66 4.09 -1.93 -13.19
N ASP A 67 3.78 -3.20 -13.44
CA ASP A 67 3.42 -4.20 -12.43
C ASP A 67 3.76 -5.62 -12.91
N HIS A 68 4.35 -6.42 -12.03
CA HIS A 68 4.67 -7.81 -12.33
C HIS A 68 3.42 -8.69 -12.54
N VAL A 69 2.29 -8.45 -11.84
CA VAL A 69 1.07 -9.25 -12.09
C VAL A 69 0.49 -8.91 -13.46
N LEU A 70 0.52 -7.62 -13.84
CA LEU A 70 0.20 -7.19 -15.19
C LEU A 70 1.09 -7.84 -16.26
N ASP A 71 2.39 -8.04 -15.98
CA ASP A 71 3.27 -8.79 -16.90
C ASP A 71 2.75 -10.22 -17.10
N HIS A 72 2.23 -10.87 -16.05
CA HIS A 72 1.65 -12.22 -16.15
C HIS A 72 0.33 -12.23 -16.95
N ILE A 73 -0.51 -11.19 -16.79
CA ILE A 73 -1.74 -11.03 -17.59
C ILE A 73 -1.39 -11.01 -19.09
N GLN A 74 -0.41 -10.20 -19.49
CA GLN A 74 0.03 -10.14 -20.88
C GLN A 74 0.76 -11.43 -21.31
N MET A 75 1.65 -11.97 -20.48
CA MET A 75 2.40 -13.19 -20.78
C MET A 75 1.51 -14.40 -21.05
N PHE A 76 0.38 -14.52 -20.36
CA PHE A 76 -0.57 -15.62 -20.52
C PHE A 76 -1.72 -15.31 -21.50
N ASN A 77 -1.66 -14.17 -22.19
CA ASN A 77 -2.72 -13.66 -23.07
C ASN A 77 -4.10 -13.61 -22.38
N ALA A 78 -4.13 -13.23 -21.11
CA ALA A 78 -5.36 -13.01 -20.33
C ALA A 78 -5.90 -11.57 -20.50
N ILE A 79 -5.79 -11.01 -21.71
CA ILE A 79 -6.08 -9.61 -22.03
C ILE A 79 -7.56 -9.48 -22.44
N PRO A 80 -8.38 -8.67 -21.76
CA PRO A 80 -9.77 -8.43 -22.18
C PRO A 80 -9.88 -7.84 -23.59
N ALA A 81 -10.94 -8.21 -24.31
CA ALA A 81 -11.18 -7.84 -25.72
C ALA A 81 -11.08 -6.32 -25.97
N LYS A 82 -11.60 -5.51 -25.03
CA LYS A 82 -11.54 -4.04 -25.12
C LYS A 82 -10.13 -3.47 -25.27
N TYR A 83 -9.08 -4.20 -24.88
CA TYR A 83 -7.69 -3.79 -25.11
C TYR A 83 -7.10 -4.44 -26.36
N SER A 84 -7.29 -5.75 -26.54
CA SER A 84 -6.68 -6.48 -27.67
C SER A 84 -7.26 -6.08 -29.03
N GLU A 85 -8.51 -5.61 -29.08
CA GLU A 85 -9.15 -5.11 -30.30
C GLU A 85 -8.65 -3.71 -30.73
N THR A 86 -7.95 -2.99 -29.84
CA THR A 86 -7.38 -1.66 -30.15
C THR A 86 -6.19 -1.71 -31.11
N LYS A 87 -5.59 -2.90 -31.29
CA LYS A 87 -4.38 -3.13 -32.11
C LYS A 87 -3.19 -2.26 -31.71
N LEU A 88 -3.10 -1.89 -30.44
CA LEU A 88 -1.94 -1.22 -29.87
C LEU A 88 -0.72 -2.14 -29.92
N GLU A 89 0.47 -1.53 -29.97
CA GLU A 89 1.72 -2.27 -29.77
C GLU A 89 1.73 -2.92 -28.36
N PRO A 90 2.41 -4.06 -28.15
CA PRO A 90 2.33 -4.80 -26.89
C PRO A 90 2.64 -3.96 -25.64
N ILE A 91 3.61 -3.05 -25.71
CA ILE A 91 3.95 -2.18 -24.57
C ILE A 91 2.88 -1.13 -24.30
N ASP A 92 2.17 -0.67 -25.33
CA ASP A 92 1.09 0.31 -25.20
C ASP A 92 -0.20 -0.35 -24.73
N GLU A 93 -0.48 -1.59 -25.17
CA GLU A 93 -1.55 -2.43 -24.64
C GLU A 93 -1.32 -2.74 -23.15
N TYR A 94 -0.08 -3.07 -22.77
CA TYR A 94 0.33 -3.23 -21.38
C TYR A 94 0.02 -1.98 -20.56
N PHE A 95 0.43 -0.79 -21.03
CA PHE A 95 0.10 0.45 -20.33
C PHE A 95 -1.39 0.79 -20.37
N ALA A 96 -2.12 0.47 -21.44
CA ALA A 96 -3.56 0.69 -21.52
C ALA A 96 -4.30 -0.06 -20.42
N MET A 97 -3.95 -1.33 -20.17
CA MET A 97 -4.49 -2.09 -19.04
C MET A 97 -4.16 -1.45 -17.68
N GLY A 98 -2.94 -0.92 -17.50
CA GLY A 98 -2.51 -0.35 -16.21
C GLY A 98 -3.02 1.05 -15.89
N ARG A 99 -3.31 1.88 -16.91
CA ARG A 99 -3.59 3.32 -16.74
C ARG A 99 -4.64 3.91 -17.70
N GLY A 100 -5.28 3.08 -18.50
CA GLY A 100 -6.24 3.50 -19.52
C GLY A 100 -5.56 4.10 -20.74
N HIS A 101 -6.34 4.31 -21.80
CA HIS A 101 -5.89 4.90 -23.05
C HIS A 101 -6.99 5.75 -23.68
N GLN A 102 -6.72 7.04 -23.91
CA GLN A 102 -7.64 7.95 -24.60
C GLN A 102 -6.88 8.73 -25.69
N LYS A 103 -6.79 8.16 -26.89
CA LYS A 103 -6.05 8.74 -28.02
C LYS A 103 -6.51 8.11 -29.33
N ASP A 104 -6.47 8.88 -30.43
CA ASP A 104 -6.68 8.38 -31.80
C ASP A 104 -8.00 7.59 -31.98
N GLY A 105 -9.06 8.01 -31.26
CA GLY A 105 -10.39 7.37 -31.29
C GLY A 105 -10.57 6.18 -30.36
N VAL A 106 -9.51 5.74 -29.67
CA VAL A 106 -9.58 4.73 -28.60
C VAL A 106 -9.88 5.44 -27.27
N ASP A 107 -10.89 4.96 -26.55
CA ASP A 107 -11.23 5.38 -25.19
C ASP A 107 -11.52 4.15 -24.33
N VAL A 108 -10.53 3.73 -23.55
CA VAL A 108 -10.64 2.56 -22.66
C VAL A 108 -10.16 2.89 -21.25
N PRO A 109 -10.92 2.51 -20.21
CA PRO A 109 -10.48 2.66 -18.82
C PRO A 109 -9.35 1.69 -18.50
N SER A 110 -8.66 1.89 -17.37
CA SER A 110 -7.72 0.90 -16.84
C SER A 110 -8.46 -0.32 -16.26
N LEU A 111 -7.73 -1.40 -16.04
CA LEU A 111 -8.13 -2.46 -15.12
C LEU A 111 -8.10 -1.98 -13.66
N GLU A 112 -8.77 -2.74 -12.80
CA GLU A 112 -8.76 -2.50 -11.37
C GLU A 112 -7.38 -2.80 -10.79
N MET A 113 -6.96 -1.96 -9.86
CA MET A 113 -5.73 -2.15 -9.10
C MET A 113 -6.03 -2.07 -7.61
N VAL A 114 -5.43 -2.99 -6.86
CA VAL A 114 -5.64 -3.13 -5.42
C VAL A 114 -4.30 -3.34 -4.72
N LYS A 115 -4.30 -3.18 -3.40
CA LYS A 115 -3.10 -3.39 -2.57
C LYS A 115 -2.61 -4.83 -2.70
N TRP A 116 -1.29 -4.98 -2.77
CA TRP A 116 -0.62 -6.26 -2.71
C TRP A 116 -0.47 -6.67 -1.25
N PHE A 117 -1.40 -7.52 -0.80
CA PHE A 117 -1.50 -7.97 0.59
C PHE A 117 -1.58 -6.77 1.56
N ASP A 118 -0.80 -6.75 2.64
CA ASP A 118 -0.76 -5.68 3.63
C ASP A 118 0.30 -4.59 3.29
N SER A 119 0.82 -4.58 2.06
CA SER A 119 1.83 -3.61 1.61
C SER A 119 1.20 -2.37 0.97
N ASN A 120 1.99 -1.30 0.83
CA ASN A 120 1.57 -0.09 0.08
C ASN A 120 1.83 -0.20 -1.45
N TYR A 121 2.30 -1.36 -1.91
CA TYR A 121 2.41 -1.69 -3.34
C TYR A 121 1.03 -2.10 -3.87
N HIS A 122 0.75 -1.81 -5.14
CA HIS A 122 -0.50 -2.17 -5.81
C HIS A 122 -0.22 -3.03 -7.03
N TYR A 123 -1.09 -4.00 -7.28
CA TYR A 123 -1.06 -4.84 -8.48
C TYR A 123 -2.32 -4.68 -9.31
N VAL A 124 -2.22 -4.97 -10.61
CA VAL A 124 -3.38 -5.07 -11.52
C VAL A 124 -4.03 -6.43 -11.36
N LYS A 125 -5.32 -6.44 -11.01
CA LYS A 125 -6.06 -7.69 -10.84
C LYS A 125 -6.23 -8.39 -12.20
N PRO A 126 -5.80 -9.66 -12.34
CA PRO A 126 -6.17 -10.48 -13.48
C PRO A 126 -7.70 -10.50 -13.63
N THR A 127 -8.20 -10.19 -14.83
CA THR A 127 -9.62 -9.98 -15.09
C THR A 127 -10.06 -10.93 -16.20
N PHE A 128 -10.89 -11.91 -15.86
CA PHE A 128 -11.15 -13.09 -16.70
C PHE A 128 -12.56 -13.13 -17.27
N GLN A 129 -12.70 -13.77 -18.44
CA GLN A 129 -13.96 -13.98 -19.12
C GLN A 129 -14.55 -15.37 -18.83
N ASP A 130 -15.86 -15.53 -19.01
CA ASP A 130 -16.48 -16.85 -19.05
C ASP A 130 -15.88 -17.66 -20.21
N GLY A 131 -15.47 -18.89 -19.93
CA GLY A 131 -14.81 -19.73 -20.93
C GLY A 131 -13.36 -19.34 -21.29
N GLN A 132 -12.74 -18.38 -20.57
CA GLN A 132 -11.34 -17.93 -20.77
C GLN A 132 -10.39 -19.07 -21.17
N THR A 133 -9.52 -18.79 -22.13
CA THR A 133 -8.38 -19.64 -22.50
C THR A 133 -7.10 -18.85 -22.33
N PHE A 134 -5.96 -19.55 -22.29
CA PHE A 134 -4.64 -18.96 -22.11
C PHE A 134 -3.70 -19.45 -23.18
N LYS A 135 -2.74 -18.61 -23.53
CA LYS A 135 -1.67 -18.94 -24.46
C LYS A 135 -0.41 -18.21 -24.04
N LEU A 136 0.74 -18.87 -24.08
CA LEU A 136 1.99 -18.20 -23.80
C LEU A 136 2.31 -17.16 -24.88
N ALA A 137 2.73 -15.97 -24.47
CA ALA A 137 3.28 -14.97 -25.38
C ALA A 137 4.50 -15.56 -26.10
N SER A 138 4.69 -15.21 -27.38
CA SER A 138 5.75 -15.80 -28.23
C SER A 138 7.16 -15.53 -27.72
N ASN A 139 7.37 -14.37 -27.08
CA ASN A 139 8.62 -13.99 -26.43
C ASN A 139 8.35 -13.78 -24.93
N PRO A 140 8.21 -14.86 -24.14
CA PRO A 140 7.84 -14.73 -22.73
C PRO A 140 8.95 -14.00 -21.96
N LYS A 141 8.56 -12.89 -21.32
CA LYS A 141 9.46 -12.00 -20.57
C LYS A 141 10.43 -12.73 -19.63
N PRO A 142 10.03 -13.75 -18.84
CA PRO A 142 10.97 -14.45 -17.96
C PRO A 142 12.14 -15.10 -18.70
N VAL A 143 11.88 -15.67 -19.89
CA VAL A 143 12.92 -16.32 -20.71
C VAL A 143 13.85 -15.28 -21.32
N VAL A 144 13.30 -14.15 -21.78
CA VAL A 144 14.07 -13.05 -22.35
C VAL A 144 15.03 -12.46 -21.31
N GLU A 145 14.52 -12.14 -20.13
CA GLU A 145 15.33 -11.52 -19.06
C GLU A 145 16.34 -12.51 -18.45
N PHE A 146 16.00 -13.80 -18.33
CA PHE A 146 16.97 -14.82 -17.91
C PHE A 146 18.15 -14.92 -18.89
N LYS A 147 17.87 -14.97 -20.20
CA LYS A 147 18.93 -14.99 -21.23
C LYS A 147 19.76 -13.71 -21.20
N GLU A 148 19.12 -12.55 -21.02
CA GLU A 148 19.81 -11.27 -20.90
C GLU A 148 20.81 -11.23 -19.74
N ALA A 149 20.43 -11.73 -18.56
CA ALA A 149 21.34 -11.85 -17.42
C ALA A 149 22.48 -12.84 -17.68
N LYS A 150 22.15 -13.99 -18.28
CA LYS A 150 23.12 -15.04 -18.63
C LYS A 150 24.16 -14.55 -19.65
N ASP A 151 23.74 -13.80 -20.66
CA ASP A 151 24.62 -13.18 -21.65
C ASP A 151 25.56 -12.14 -21.01
N ALA A 152 25.14 -11.51 -19.90
CA ALA A 152 25.97 -10.64 -19.08
C ALA A 152 26.85 -11.41 -18.05
N GLY A 153 26.88 -12.75 -18.11
CA GLY A 153 27.67 -13.59 -17.21
C GLY A 153 27.09 -13.71 -15.80
N ILE A 154 25.78 -13.55 -15.63
CA ILE A 154 25.08 -13.64 -14.35
C ILE A 154 23.98 -14.70 -14.46
N THR A 155 24.15 -15.81 -13.75
CA THR A 155 23.08 -16.80 -13.61
C THR A 155 22.06 -16.29 -12.61
N THR A 156 20.79 -16.25 -13.00
CA THR A 156 19.68 -15.80 -12.15
C THR A 156 18.70 -16.93 -11.87
N ARG A 157 17.83 -16.74 -10.87
CA ARG A 157 16.64 -17.55 -10.61
C ARG A 157 15.42 -16.76 -11.08
N PRO A 158 14.70 -17.18 -12.13
CA PRO A 158 13.46 -16.54 -12.54
C PRO A 158 12.42 -16.56 -11.42
N VAL A 159 11.65 -15.48 -11.28
CA VAL A 159 10.55 -15.34 -10.31
C VAL A 159 9.23 -15.25 -11.07
N ILE A 160 8.26 -16.10 -10.71
CA ILE A 160 6.95 -16.17 -11.38
C ILE A 160 5.86 -16.23 -10.30
N LEU A 161 4.75 -15.52 -10.50
CA LEU A 161 3.56 -15.69 -9.66
C LEU A 161 2.91 -17.04 -9.96
N GLY A 162 2.70 -17.86 -8.93
CA GLY A 162 2.15 -19.20 -9.06
C GLY A 162 0.72 -19.23 -9.62
N PRO A 163 0.33 -20.33 -10.27
CA PRO A 163 -0.95 -20.43 -10.96
C PRO A 163 -2.14 -20.32 -10.00
N VAL A 164 -2.00 -20.78 -8.74
CA VAL A 164 -3.09 -20.69 -7.76
C VAL A 164 -3.26 -19.24 -7.32
N SER A 165 -2.16 -18.57 -6.95
CA SER A 165 -2.17 -17.14 -6.59
C SER A 165 -2.63 -16.24 -7.72
N PHE A 166 -2.17 -16.46 -8.96
CA PHE A 166 -2.58 -15.66 -10.12
C PHE A 166 -4.11 -15.68 -10.31
N LEU A 167 -4.73 -16.86 -10.19
CA LEU A 167 -6.19 -16.99 -10.29
C LEU A 167 -6.90 -16.47 -9.03
N ALA A 168 -6.43 -16.82 -7.84
CA ALA A 168 -7.05 -16.41 -6.57
C ALA A 168 -7.03 -14.88 -6.35
N LEU A 169 -6.03 -14.19 -6.90
CA LEU A 169 -5.93 -12.73 -6.86
C LEU A 169 -6.70 -12.04 -8.01
N GLY A 170 -7.20 -12.80 -8.97
CA GLY A 170 -8.00 -12.30 -10.09
C GLY A 170 -9.47 -12.10 -9.75
N LYS A 171 -10.26 -11.74 -10.78
CA LYS A 171 -11.71 -11.57 -10.73
C LYS A 171 -12.35 -11.88 -12.07
N ALA A 172 -13.67 -12.10 -12.08
CA ALA A 172 -14.46 -12.04 -13.31
C ALA A 172 -14.48 -10.59 -13.85
N ASP A 173 -14.48 -10.43 -15.18
CA ASP A 173 -14.74 -9.13 -15.81
C ASP A 173 -16.21 -8.71 -15.61
N ARG A 174 -16.52 -7.47 -15.97
CA ARG A 174 -17.89 -6.95 -15.93
C ARG A 174 -18.80 -7.85 -16.79
N ASP A 175 -19.99 -8.15 -16.26
CA ASP A 175 -21.00 -9.02 -16.87
C ASP A 175 -20.55 -10.49 -17.09
N GLN A 176 -19.45 -10.90 -16.45
CA GLN A 176 -18.97 -12.28 -16.41
C GLN A 176 -19.24 -12.90 -15.02
N SER A 177 -19.24 -14.22 -14.94
CA SER A 177 -19.61 -14.96 -13.71
C SER A 177 -18.58 -16.01 -13.29
N VAL A 178 -17.52 -16.20 -14.08
CA VAL A 178 -16.47 -17.18 -13.83
C VAL A 178 -15.87 -17.02 -12.45
N ASN A 179 -15.78 -18.14 -11.71
CA ASN A 179 -14.91 -18.19 -10.54
C ASN A 179 -13.48 -18.39 -11.04
N PRO A 180 -12.55 -17.43 -10.86
CA PRO A 180 -11.22 -17.50 -11.45
C PRO A 180 -10.49 -18.83 -11.21
N ILE A 181 -10.63 -19.42 -10.02
CA ILE A 181 -9.91 -20.66 -9.69
C ILE A 181 -10.33 -21.87 -10.54
N SER A 182 -11.53 -21.86 -11.13
CA SER A 182 -11.98 -22.94 -12.03
C SER A 182 -11.25 -22.96 -13.36
N LEU A 183 -10.46 -21.93 -13.67
CA LEU A 183 -9.67 -21.81 -14.89
C LEU A 183 -8.30 -22.52 -14.80
N LEU A 184 -7.97 -23.12 -13.66
CA LEU A 184 -6.66 -23.73 -13.40
C LEU A 184 -6.25 -24.72 -14.48
N ASP A 185 -7.13 -25.66 -14.85
CA ASP A 185 -6.81 -26.71 -15.83
C ASP A 185 -6.44 -26.15 -17.21
N LYS A 186 -6.98 -24.99 -17.57
CA LYS A 186 -6.64 -24.28 -18.82
C LYS A 186 -5.34 -23.48 -18.70
N LEU A 187 -4.99 -23.04 -17.50
CA LEU A 187 -3.80 -22.22 -17.24
C LEU A 187 -2.54 -23.06 -17.08
N LEU A 188 -2.63 -24.23 -16.43
CA LEU A 188 -1.48 -25.08 -16.11
C LEU A 188 -0.62 -25.49 -17.33
N PRO A 189 -1.18 -25.83 -18.50
CA PRO A 189 -0.36 -26.14 -19.68
C PRO A 189 0.57 -25.00 -20.08
N VAL A 190 0.12 -23.75 -19.92
CA VAL A 190 0.91 -22.54 -20.26
C VAL A 190 2.05 -22.33 -19.27
N TYR A 191 1.84 -22.66 -17.98
CA TYR A 191 2.91 -22.66 -16.99
C TYR A 191 3.96 -23.73 -17.28
N VAL A 192 3.53 -24.96 -17.65
CA VAL A 192 4.46 -26.04 -18.03
C VAL A 192 5.30 -25.61 -19.23
N GLU A 193 4.68 -25.08 -20.28
CA GLU A 193 5.38 -24.58 -21.47
C GLU A 193 6.42 -23.51 -21.11
N LEU A 194 6.04 -22.53 -20.27
CA LEU A 194 6.95 -21.48 -19.81
C LEU A 194 8.15 -22.06 -19.05
N LEU A 195 7.92 -22.99 -18.13
CA LEU A 195 8.98 -23.61 -17.35
C LEU A 195 9.91 -24.45 -18.23
N GLU A 196 9.38 -25.19 -19.20
CA GLU A 196 10.19 -25.93 -20.18
C GLU A 196 11.09 -24.98 -20.99
N GLN A 197 10.55 -23.85 -21.43
CA GLN A 197 11.36 -22.83 -22.12
C GLN A 197 12.45 -22.23 -21.22
N LEU A 198 12.18 -22.01 -19.93
CA LEU A 198 13.18 -21.55 -18.96
C LEU A 198 14.27 -22.61 -18.72
N LYS A 199 13.87 -23.88 -18.57
CA LYS A 199 14.81 -25.01 -18.43
C LYS A 199 15.73 -25.09 -19.64
N ASN A 200 15.16 -24.99 -20.84
CA ASN A 200 15.91 -25.01 -22.11
C ASN A 200 16.84 -23.79 -22.26
N ALA A 201 16.49 -22.63 -21.71
CA ALA A 201 17.39 -21.48 -21.64
C ALA A 201 18.56 -21.70 -20.67
N GLY A 202 18.40 -22.63 -19.72
CA GLY A 202 19.41 -23.05 -18.74
C GLY A 202 19.08 -22.66 -17.30
N ALA A 203 17.83 -22.32 -16.98
CA ALA A 203 17.43 -22.07 -15.60
C ALA A 203 17.44 -23.38 -14.80
N GLU A 204 18.25 -23.45 -13.74
CA GLU A 204 18.34 -24.64 -12.89
C GLU A 204 17.23 -24.71 -11.86
N THR A 205 16.90 -23.56 -11.28
CA THR A 205 15.84 -23.37 -10.29
C THR A 205 14.92 -22.23 -10.72
N VAL A 206 13.69 -22.24 -10.23
CA VAL A 206 12.70 -21.18 -10.40
C VAL A 206 12.05 -20.89 -9.05
N GLN A 207 11.82 -19.62 -8.74
CA GLN A 207 10.98 -19.21 -7.63
C GLN A 207 9.55 -19.07 -8.14
N ILE A 208 8.62 -19.78 -7.52
CA ILE A 208 7.19 -19.64 -7.79
C ILE A 208 6.52 -19.11 -6.53
N ASP A 209 6.04 -17.88 -6.61
CA ASP A 209 5.39 -17.18 -5.50
C ASP A 209 3.97 -17.70 -5.35
N GLU A 210 3.66 -18.33 -4.21
CA GLU A 210 2.29 -18.66 -3.80
C GLU A 210 1.91 -17.92 -2.51
N PRO A 211 1.94 -16.58 -2.50
CA PRO A 211 1.76 -15.79 -1.29
C PRO A 211 0.36 -15.92 -0.71
N VAL A 212 -0.64 -16.38 -1.48
CA VAL A 212 -2.00 -16.61 -0.95
C VAL A 212 -2.06 -17.67 0.14
N LEU A 213 -1.02 -18.49 0.33
CA LEU A 213 -0.92 -19.43 1.44
C LEU A 213 -0.92 -18.76 2.83
N VAL A 214 -0.71 -17.45 2.93
CA VAL A 214 -0.84 -16.70 4.19
C VAL A 214 -2.29 -16.29 4.50
N PHE A 215 -3.22 -16.49 3.57
CA PHE A 215 -4.65 -16.20 3.76
C PHE A 215 -5.43 -17.37 4.35
N ASP A 216 -6.61 -17.09 4.88
CA ASP A 216 -7.66 -18.10 5.08
C ASP A 216 -8.23 -18.50 3.72
N LEU A 217 -7.78 -19.64 3.20
CA LEU A 217 -8.12 -20.07 1.85
C LEU A 217 -9.45 -20.83 1.78
N PRO A 218 -10.37 -20.47 0.87
CA PRO A 218 -11.53 -21.29 0.56
C PRO A 218 -11.11 -22.69 0.10
N LEU A 219 -11.90 -23.72 0.42
CA LEU A 219 -11.58 -25.12 0.12
C LEU A 219 -11.28 -25.36 -1.38
N LYS A 220 -12.00 -24.70 -2.29
CA LYS A 220 -11.74 -24.78 -3.73
C LYS A 220 -10.35 -24.29 -4.12
N VAL A 221 -9.84 -23.26 -3.43
CA VAL A 221 -8.49 -22.71 -3.65
C VAL A 221 -7.44 -23.62 -3.02
N LYS A 222 -7.67 -24.14 -1.81
CA LYS A 222 -6.79 -25.15 -1.20
C LYS A 222 -6.61 -26.37 -2.10
N ASN A 223 -7.72 -26.88 -2.64
CA ASN A 223 -7.72 -28.06 -3.50
C ASN A 223 -7.01 -27.83 -4.86
N ALA A 224 -6.81 -26.58 -5.28
CA ALA A 224 -6.12 -26.24 -6.52
C ALA A 224 -4.60 -26.50 -6.46
N PHE A 225 -4.00 -26.47 -5.26
CA PHE A 225 -2.56 -26.69 -5.10
C PHE A 225 -2.13 -28.10 -5.53
N LYS A 226 -2.93 -29.11 -5.24
CA LYS A 226 -2.60 -30.50 -5.58
C LYS A 226 -2.40 -30.72 -7.09
N PRO A 227 -3.40 -30.53 -7.97
CA PRO A 227 -3.22 -30.75 -9.39
C PRO A 227 -2.17 -29.80 -10.00
N ALA A 228 -2.06 -28.56 -9.50
CA ALA A 228 -1.04 -27.63 -9.95
C ALA A 228 0.37 -28.17 -9.69
N TYR A 229 0.68 -28.53 -8.46
CA TYR A 229 2.04 -28.90 -8.07
C TYR A 229 2.38 -30.37 -8.27
N GLU A 230 1.41 -31.24 -8.52
CA GLU A 230 1.66 -32.55 -9.13
C GLU A 230 2.23 -32.37 -10.56
N LYS A 231 1.66 -31.44 -11.34
CA LYS A 231 2.11 -31.14 -12.70
C LYS A 231 3.43 -30.37 -12.77
N LEU A 232 3.67 -29.51 -11.78
CA LEU A 232 4.90 -28.70 -11.65
C LEU A 232 5.93 -29.33 -10.69
N SER A 233 5.83 -30.64 -10.42
CA SER A 233 6.66 -31.35 -9.43
C SER A 233 8.10 -31.63 -9.91
N GLY A 234 9.00 -31.90 -8.95
CA GLY A 234 10.40 -32.27 -9.21
C GLY A 234 10.60 -33.62 -9.93
N SER A 235 9.54 -34.41 -10.13
CA SER A 235 9.57 -35.61 -10.98
C SER A 235 9.64 -35.26 -12.46
N ASN A 236 9.19 -34.05 -12.84
CA ASN A 236 9.31 -33.57 -14.20
C ASN A 236 10.68 -32.94 -14.42
N THR A 237 11.57 -33.66 -15.09
CA THR A 237 12.92 -33.19 -15.39
C THR A 237 12.97 -32.19 -16.56
N SER A 238 11.87 -31.99 -17.29
CA SER A 238 11.77 -30.99 -18.37
C SER A 238 11.64 -29.56 -17.86
N ILE A 239 11.44 -29.35 -16.55
CA ILE A 239 11.30 -28.03 -15.92
C ILE A 239 12.43 -27.74 -14.91
N PRO A 240 12.65 -26.47 -14.51
CA PRO A 240 13.57 -26.12 -13.43
C PRO A 240 13.06 -26.64 -12.08
N LYS A 241 13.98 -26.82 -11.13
CA LYS A 241 13.61 -27.15 -9.76
C LYS A 241 12.80 -26.01 -9.14
N VAL A 242 11.62 -26.32 -8.61
CA VAL A 242 10.70 -25.31 -8.07
C VAL A 242 10.97 -25.05 -6.58
N ILE A 243 11.19 -23.78 -6.24
CA ILE A 243 11.13 -23.28 -4.86
C ILE A 243 9.85 -22.47 -4.73
N LEU A 244 8.92 -22.95 -3.92
CA LEU A 244 7.66 -22.24 -3.66
C LEU A 244 7.87 -21.18 -2.58
N ALA A 245 7.46 -19.93 -2.81
CA ALA A 245 7.69 -18.84 -1.87
C ALA A 245 6.41 -18.25 -1.26
N THR A 246 6.48 -18.00 0.05
CA THR A 246 5.41 -17.41 0.86
C THR A 246 5.99 -16.30 1.74
N TYR A 247 5.26 -15.21 1.93
CA TYR A 247 5.76 -14.05 2.68
C TYR A 247 4.63 -13.18 3.24
N PHE A 248 4.98 -12.27 4.16
CA PHE A 248 4.08 -11.35 4.88
C PHE A 248 3.19 -11.96 5.96
N GLY A 249 3.26 -13.27 6.15
CA GLY A 249 2.50 -13.99 7.18
C GLY A 249 3.03 -15.41 7.39
N ASP A 250 2.46 -16.08 8.38
CA ASP A 250 2.68 -17.51 8.59
C ASP A 250 1.84 -18.35 7.62
N ILE A 251 2.21 -19.63 7.49
CA ILE A 251 1.48 -20.62 6.68
C ILE A 251 0.96 -21.80 7.52
N VAL A 252 1.08 -21.71 8.86
CA VAL A 252 0.84 -22.83 9.79
C VAL A 252 -0.60 -23.34 9.77
N HIS A 253 -1.56 -22.46 9.48
CA HIS A 253 -2.99 -22.78 9.35
C HIS A 253 -3.32 -23.51 8.03
N ASN A 254 -2.39 -23.53 7.07
CA ASN A 254 -2.54 -24.20 5.77
C ASN A 254 -1.63 -25.44 5.64
N PHE A 255 -1.22 -26.05 6.76
CA PHE A 255 -0.46 -27.31 6.76
C PHE A 255 -1.16 -28.47 6.05
N ASP A 256 -2.48 -28.43 5.91
CA ASP A 256 -3.24 -29.38 5.08
C ASP A 256 -2.89 -29.30 3.58
N VAL A 257 -2.33 -28.18 3.12
CA VAL A 257 -1.86 -28.00 1.73
C VAL A 257 -0.45 -28.55 1.52
N LEU A 258 0.42 -28.48 2.53
CA LEU A 258 1.85 -28.80 2.44
C LEU A 258 2.18 -30.22 1.94
N PRO A 259 1.42 -31.29 2.27
CA PRO A 259 1.66 -32.61 1.69
C PRO A 259 1.68 -32.62 0.16
N ASN A 260 0.89 -31.75 -0.49
CA ASN A 260 0.86 -31.62 -1.95
C ASN A 260 2.10 -30.93 -2.53
N LEU A 261 2.92 -30.33 -1.67
CA LEU A 261 4.10 -29.54 -2.04
C LEU A 261 5.41 -30.27 -1.73
N GLN A 262 5.36 -31.46 -1.11
CA GLN A 262 6.57 -32.19 -0.67
C GLN A 262 7.46 -32.67 -1.83
N SER A 263 6.91 -32.74 -3.05
CA SER A 263 7.64 -33.10 -4.27
C SER A 263 8.41 -31.94 -4.91
N LEU A 264 8.26 -30.72 -4.37
CA LEU A 264 8.99 -29.53 -4.82
C LEU A 264 10.42 -29.53 -4.24
N TYR A 265 11.32 -28.77 -4.86
CA TYR A 265 12.71 -28.71 -4.43
C TYR A 265 12.88 -27.98 -3.10
N GLY A 266 12.06 -26.96 -2.84
CA GLY A 266 12.08 -26.27 -1.55
C GLY A 266 10.91 -25.34 -1.32
N ILE A 267 10.84 -24.81 -0.11
CA ILE A 267 9.86 -23.82 0.32
C ILE A 267 10.58 -22.62 0.96
N HIS A 268 10.07 -21.42 0.71
CA HIS A 268 10.48 -20.18 1.37
C HIS A 268 9.40 -19.70 2.34
N ILE A 269 9.82 -19.28 3.53
CA ILE A 269 8.97 -18.70 4.58
C ILE A 269 9.55 -17.41 5.14
N ASP A 270 8.68 -16.50 5.53
CA ASP A 270 9.02 -15.23 6.17
C ASP A 270 9.22 -15.40 7.69
N LEU A 271 10.49 -15.35 8.11
CA LEU A 271 10.90 -15.45 9.51
C LEU A 271 11.18 -14.10 10.15
N VAL A 272 10.95 -12.99 9.42
CA VAL A 272 10.96 -11.65 9.99
C VAL A 272 9.60 -11.36 10.59
N ARG A 273 8.53 -11.63 9.84
CA ARG A 273 7.16 -11.38 10.28
C ARG A 273 6.66 -12.39 11.31
N ASN A 274 7.01 -13.67 11.13
CA ASN A 274 6.57 -14.79 11.96
C ASN A 274 7.73 -15.75 12.26
N PRO A 275 8.78 -15.33 13.00
CA PRO A 275 9.91 -16.20 13.34
C PRO A 275 9.49 -17.49 14.06
N GLU A 276 8.38 -17.45 14.81
CA GLU A 276 7.83 -18.58 15.57
C GLU A 276 7.35 -19.74 14.69
N GLN A 277 7.13 -19.53 13.38
CA GLN A 277 6.66 -20.57 12.49
C GLN A 277 7.75 -21.60 12.12
N LEU A 278 9.03 -21.26 12.33
CA LEU A 278 10.19 -22.02 11.85
C LEU A 278 10.12 -23.52 12.21
N SER A 279 10.02 -23.83 13.51
CA SER A 279 10.03 -25.22 13.98
C SER A 279 8.83 -26.02 13.46
N SER A 280 7.66 -25.39 13.41
CA SER A 280 6.43 -26.01 12.91
C SER A 280 6.55 -26.35 11.42
N VAL A 281 7.08 -25.43 10.60
CA VAL A 281 7.25 -25.66 9.16
C VAL A 281 8.30 -26.75 8.90
N MET A 282 9.43 -26.75 9.63
CA MET A 282 10.45 -27.81 9.48
C MET A 282 9.90 -29.22 9.73
N GLY A 283 8.88 -29.35 10.58
CA GLY A 283 8.18 -30.62 10.82
C GLY A 283 7.28 -31.09 9.67
N GLN A 284 6.98 -30.23 8.69
CA GLN A 284 6.04 -30.53 7.59
C GLN A 284 6.72 -30.70 6.23
N ILE A 285 7.93 -30.16 6.05
CA ILE A 285 8.65 -30.25 4.77
C ILE A 285 9.16 -31.67 4.51
N GLY A 286 9.19 -32.07 3.24
CA GLY A 286 9.70 -33.37 2.81
C GLY A 286 11.19 -33.57 3.14
N SER A 287 11.62 -34.83 3.24
CA SER A 287 12.96 -35.21 3.72
C SER A 287 14.13 -34.71 2.86
N GLN A 288 13.88 -34.33 1.61
CA GLN A 288 14.88 -33.79 0.67
C GLN A 288 14.64 -32.31 0.33
N GLN A 289 13.59 -31.68 0.87
CA GLN A 289 13.25 -30.31 0.53
C GLN A 289 14.20 -29.32 1.20
N ILE A 290 14.56 -28.28 0.47
CA ILE A 290 15.30 -27.13 0.99
C ILE A 290 14.33 -26.16 1.68
N LEU A 291 14.77 -25.58 2.80
CA LEU A 291 14.12 -24.46 3.44
C LEU A 291 14.88 -23.16 3.15
N SER A 292 14.21 -22.23 2.48
CA SER A 292 14.68 -20.85 2.33
C SER A 292 14.15 -20.01 3.48
N CYS A 293 15.06 -19.61 4.37
CA CYS A 293 14.79 -18.89 5.60
C CYS A 293 14.84 -17.38 5.34
N GLY A 294 13.67 -16.73 5.27
CA GLY A 294 13.54 -15.29 5.07
C GLY A 294 13.86 -14.49 6.33
N VAL A 295 15.12 -14.11 6.54
CA VAL A 295 15.62 -13.50 7.81
C VAL A 295 16.10 -12.05 7.67
N VAL A 296 16.17 -11.50 6.45
CA VAL A 296 16.47 -10.08 6.18
C VAL A 296 15.22 -9.39 5.69
N ASP A 297 14.77 -8.36 6.41
CA ASP A 297 13.46 -7.72 6.18
C ASP A 297 13.35 -7.08 4.78
N GLY A 298 12.42 -7.56 3.96
CA GLY A 298 12.10 -6.99 2.64
C GLY A 298 11.01 -5.91 2.64
N ARG A 299 10.50 -5.52 3.81
CA ARG A 299 9.39 -4.58 4.03
C ARG A 299 9.75 -3.35 4.87
N ASN A 300 10.90 -3.37 5.56
CA ASN A 300 11.37 -2.26 6.39
C ASN A 300 12.86 -1.95 6.16
N ILE A 301 13.31 -0.81 6.68
CA ILE A 301 14.64 -0.22 6.39
C ILE A 301 15.65 -0.38 7.52
N TRP A 302 15.30 -1.08 8.60
CA TRP A 302 16.21 -1.27 9.72
C TRP A 302 17.34 -2.23 9.34
N LYS A 303 18.54 -1.92 9.85
CA LYS A 303 19.70 -2.79 9.79
C LYS A 303 19.38 -4.10 10.49
N THR A 304 19.63 -5.23 9.83
CA THR A 304 19.30 -6.55 10.35
C THR A 304 20.09 -6.84 11.62
N ASN A 305 19.46 -7.39 12.67
CA ASN A 305 20.18 -7.92 13.83
C ASN A 305 20.85 -9.26 13.45
N PHE A 306 22.15 -9.25 13.17
CA PHE A 306 22.86 -10.43 12.67
C PHE A 306 22.83 -11.59 13.64
N LYS A 307 22.92 -11.32 14.96
CA LYS A 307 22.85 -12.37 15.97
C LYS A 307 21.54 -13.16 15.85
N LYS A 308 20.40 -12.46 15.82
CA LYS A 308 19.07 -13.10 15.70
C LYS A 308 18.92 -13.85 14.37
N ALA A 309 19.35 -13.26 13.26
CA ALA A 309 19.24 -13.88 11.94
C ALA A 309 20.11 -15.14 11.82
N ILE A 310 21.33 -15.10 12.37
CA ILE A 310 22.24 -16.26 12.44
C ILE A 310 21.64 -17.36 13.32
N GLU A 311 21.10 -17.04 14.50
CA GLU A 311 20.46 -18.01 15.40
C GLU A 311 19.29 -18.75 14.73
N LEU A 312 18.45 -18.06 13.95
CA LEU A 312 17.37 -18.67 13.18
C LEU A 312 17.90 -19.61 12.10
N ALA A 313 18.91 -19.18 11.34
CA ALA A 313 19.53 -20.00 10.31
C ALA A 313 20.25 -21.22 10.90
N GLU A 314 20.95 -21.08 12.02
CA GLU A 314 21.60 -22.18 12.73
C GLU A 314 20.58 -23.19 13.27
N THR A 315 19.44 -22.72 13.78
CA THR A 315 18.33 -23.59 14.20
C THR A 315 17.84 -24.45 13.03
N ALA A 316 17.65 -23.86 11.86
CA ALA A 316 17.27 -24.60 10.65
C ALA A 316 18.37 -25.59 10.23
N ILE A 317 19.64 -25.20 10.30
CA ILE A 317 20.79 -26.04 9.93
C ILE A 317 20.92 -27.24 10.87
N GLN A 318 20.70 -27.06 12.17
CA GLN A 318 20.77 -28.15 13.15
C GLN A 318 19.77 -29.26 12.84
N GLN A 319 18.58 -28.91 12.35
CA GLN A 319 17.54 -29.89 12.03
C GLN A 319 17.64 -30.45 10.60
N LEU A 320 18.01 -29.62 9.63
CA LEU A 320 17.93 -29.99 8.20
C LEU A 320 19.29 -30.27 7.55
N GLY A 321 20.39 -29.84 8.16
CA GLY A 321 21.73 -29.82 7.57
C GLY A 321 21.97 -28.59 6.67
N LYS A 322 23.25 -28.21 6.53
CA LYS A 322 23.66 -26.99 5.80
C LYS A 322 23.19 -26.97 4.33
N GLU A 323 23.20 -28.12 3.66
CA GLU A 323 22.84 -28.23 2.23
C GLU A 323 21.33 -28.04 1.96
N ARG A 324 20.50 -28.04 3.01
CA ARG A 324 19.05 -27.86 2.91
C ARG A 324 18.56 -26.51 3.44
N VAL A 325 19.48 -25.57 3.68
CA VAL A 325 19.14 -24.24 4.17
C VAL A 325 19.67 -23.19 3.20
N ILE A 326 18.82 -22.22 2.87
CA ILE A 326 19.17 -20.98 2.16
C ILE A 326 18.84 -19.83 3.11
N VAL A 327 19.74 -18.86 3.24
CA VAL A 327 19.45 -17.60 3.94
C VAL A 327 18.90 -16.63 2.90
N ALA A 328 17.69 -16.11 3.11
CA ALA A 328 17.00 -15.25 2.15
C ALA A 328 16.51 -13.93 2.75
N THR A 329 16.19 -12.97 1.87
CA THR A 329 15.30 -11.86 2.22
C THR A 329 13.91 -12.40 2.55
N SER A 330 13.19 -11.80 3.50
CA SER A 330 11.85 -12.26 3.92
C SER A 330 10.79 -12.14 2.84
N SER A 331 10.98 -11.20 1.92
CA SER A 331 10.17 -11.00 0.73
C SER A 331 11.05 -10.40 -0.37
N SER A 332 10.45 -10.05 -1.51
CA SER A 332 11.08 -9.13 -2.47
C SER A 332 11.47 -7.81 -1.78
N LEU A 333 12.62 -7.25 -2.16
CA LEU A 333 13.10 -5.94 -1.72
C LEU A 333 12.39 -4.78 -2.45
N LEU A 334 11.41 -5.07 -3.31
CA LEU A 334 10.53 -4.08 -3.96
C LEU A 334 9.96 -3.05 -2.98
N HIS A 335 9.72 -3.45 -1.73
CA HIS A 335 9.12 -2.61 -0.70
C HIS A 335 10.15 -1.82 0.12
N THR A 336 11.42 -1.85 -0.30
CA THR A 336 12.51 -1.09 0.32
C THR A 336 13.10 -0.09 -0.66
N PRO A 337 13.70 1.02 -0.19
CA PRO A 337 14.37 1.96 -1.07
C PRO A 337 15.65 1.36 -1.68
N HIS A 338 16.20 2.02 -2.70
CA HIS A 338 17.31 1.46 -3.48
C HIS A 338 18.64 1.35 -2.69
N THR A 339 19.16 2.45 -2.13
CA THR A 339 20.41 2.46 -1.34
C THR A 339 20.45 3.61 -0.35
N LEU A 340 20.96 3.34 0.86
CA LEU A 340 21.19 4.34 1.89
C LEU A 340 22.30 5.32 1.49
N GLU A 341 23.20 4.94 0.59
CA GLU A 341 24.30 5.80 0.15
C GLU A 341 23.82 7.11 -0.48
N SER A 342 22.60 7.14 -1.04
CA SER A 342 21.99 8.36 -1.58
C SER A 342 21.55 9.35 -0.51
N GLU A 343 21.49 8.95 0.76
CA GLU A 343 21.09 9.82 1.87
C GLU A 343 22.28 10.58 2.44
N LYS A 344 22.37 11.87 2.11
CA LYS A 344 23.48 12.75 2.53
C LYS A 344 23.14 13.71 3.68
N LYS A 345 21.89 13.69 4.15
CA LYS A 345 21.36 14.64 5.16
C LYS A 345 20.82 13.97 6.43
N LEU A 346 20.92 12.65 6.54
CA LEU A 346 20.54 11.95 7.76
C LEU A 346 21.59 12.20 8.85
N ASP A 347 21.12 12.27 10.10
CA ASP A 347 21.99 12.21 11.27
C ASP A 347 22.83 10.92 11.21
N PRO A 348 24.17 10.99 11.33
CA PRO A 348 25.03 9.81 11.32
C PRO A 348 24.64 8.73 12.34
N GLU A 349 24.13 9.12 13.51
CA GLU A 349 23.63 8.19 14.53
C GLU A 349 22.52 7.31 13.94
N VAL A 350 21.55 7.95 13.28
CA VAL A 350 20.35 7.30 12.75
C VAL A 350 20.65 6.55 11.45
N ALA A 351 21.52 7.10 10.60
CA ALA A 351 21.96 6.44 9.38
C ALA A 351 22.61 5.07 9.67
N ASP A 352 23.35 4.94 10.79
CA ASP A 352 23.93 3.66 11.21
C ASP A 352 22.87 2.61 11.61
N TRP A 353 21.62 2.98 11.81
CA TRP A 353 20.55 2.02 12.15
C TRP A 353 19.86 1.45 10.91
N PHE A 354 20.20 1.91 9.71
CA PHE A 354 19.46 1.59 8.49
C PHE A 354 20.23 0.71 7.52
N SER A 355 19.47 -0.04 6.73
CA SER A 355 19.90 -0.78 5.55
C SER A 355 18.78 -0.71 4.50
N PHE A 356 19.05 -0.16 3.31
CA PHE A 356 18.12 -0.21 2.18
C PHE A 356 18.45 -1.43 1.29
N ALA A 357 17.86 -1.57 0.10
CA ALA A 357 17.98 -2.79 -0.70
C ALA A 357 19.43 -3.20 -1.00
N ALA A 358 20.27 -2.25 -1.44
CA ALA A 358 21.68 -2.53 -1.73
C ALA A 358 22.47 -2.98 -0.50
N GLU A 359 22.16 -2.42 0.68
CA GLU A 359 22.78 -2.84 1.94
C GLU A 359 22.27 -4.21 2.38
N LYS A 360 20.98 -4.52 2.19
CA LYS A 360 20.37 -5.82 2.50
C LYS A 360 20.96 -6.96 1.66
N CYS A 361 21.35 -6.70 0.41
CA CYS A 361 22.11 -7.66 -0.41
C CYS A 361 23.47 -8.01 0.21
N LYS A 362 24.13 -7.07 0.90
CA LYS A 362 25.38 -7.34 1.63
C LYS A 362 25.11 -8.06 2.94
N GLU A 363 24.06 -7.66 3.67
CA GLU A 363 23.65 -8.32 4.92
C GLU A 363 23.42 -9.82 4.71
N ILE A 364 22.69 -10.19 3.65
CA ILE A 364 22.37 -11.59 3.40
C ILE A 364 23.61 -12.45 3.07
N ALA A 365 24.55 -11.90 2.30
CA ALA A 365 25.81 -12.57 1.98
C ALA A 365 26.69 -12.75 3.25
N ILE A 366 26.73 -11.75 4.14
CA ILE A 366 27.45 -11.82 5.41
C ILE A 366 26.84 -12.91 6.31
N ILE A 367 25.51 -12.96 6.44
CA ILE A 367 24.82 -13.96 7.25
C ILE A 367 25.06 -15.38 6.70
N ALA A 368 24.94 -15.58 5.38
CA ALA A 368 25.20 -16.87 4.74
C ALA A 368 26.65 -17.34 4.95
N LYS A 369 27.61 -16.42 4.86
CA LYS A 369 29.02 -16.69 5.15
C LYS A 369 29.24 -17.06 6.61
N ALA A 370 28.61 -16.36 7.56
CA ALA A 370 28.72 -16.63 8.98
C ALA A 370 28.29 -18.07 9.34
N VAL A 371 27.18 -18.55 8.79
CA VAL A 371 26.68 -19.90 9.06
C VAL A 371 27.38 -21.01 8.25
N THR A 372 27.99 -20.64 7.12
CA THR A 372 28.81 -21.58 6.33
C THR A 372 30.16 -21.80 6.98
N ASP A 373 30.95 -20.73 7.11
CA ASP A 373 32.38 -20.79 7.45
C ASP A 373 32.66 -20.52 8.93
N GLY A 374 31.62 -20.17 9.69
CA GLY A 374 31.68 -19.82 11.10
C GLY A 374 31.70 -18.30 11.33
N PRO A 375 31.09 -17.80 12.42
CA PRO A 375 31.00 -16.36 12.72
C PRO A 375 32.36 -15.64 12.79
N ALA A 376 33.43 -16.36 13.10
CA ALA A 376 34.78 -15.80 13.17
C ALA A 376 35.28 -15.23 11.82
N THR A 377 34.76 -15.71 10.68
CA THR A 377 35.17 -15.26 9.34
C THR A 377 34.58 -13.90 8.94
N VAL A 378 33.59 -13.41 9.70
CA VAL A 378 32.93 -12.12 9.54
C VAL A 378 32.81 -11.38 10.87
N ARG A 379 33.80 -11.60 11.76
CA ARG A 379 33.80 -11.08 13.13
C ARG A 379 33.60 -9.56 13.18
N ASP A 380 34.37 -8.83 12.38
CA ASP A 380 34.34 -7.36 12.38
C ASP A 380 32.95 -6.84 11.99
N GLN A 381 32.29 -7.48 11.02
CA GLN A 381 30.92 -7.14 10.60
C GLN A 381 29.90 -7.44 11.70
N ILE A 382 30.02 -8.58 12.39
CA ILE A 382 29.14 -8.95 13.51
C ILE A 382 29.32 -7.98 14.69
N GLU A 383 30.56 -7.65 15.04
CA GLU A 383 30.85 -6.71 16.13
C GLU A 383 30.37 -5.29 15.81
N ALA A 384 30.54 -4.83 14.56
CA ALA A 384 30.00 -3.55 14.11
C ALA A 384 28.46 -3.55 14.17
N ASN A 385 27.80 -4.61 13.69
CA ASN A 385 26.35 -4.76 13.78
C ASN A 385 25.84 -4.72 15.22
N ALA A 386 26.49 -5.44 16.13
CA ALA A 386 26.13 -5.45 17.55
C ALA A 386 26.26 -4.06 18.21
N LYS A 387 27.29 -3.28 17.83
CA LYS A 387 27.45 -1.89 18.28
C LYS A 387 26.30 -1.01 17.78
N SER A 388 25.90 -1.12 16.51
CA SER A 388 24.73 -0.40 15.96
C SER A 388 23.44 -0.75 16.72
N MET A 389 23.22 -2.03 17.02
CA MET A 389 22.04 -2.47 17.79
C MET A 389 22.02 -1.87 19.20
N GLN A 390 23.16 -1.86 19.90
CA GLN A 390 23.27 -1.29 21.25
C GLN A 390 23.11 0.23 21.26
N ALA A 391 23.67 0.92 20.26
CA ALA A 391 23.54 2.37 20.11
C ALA A 391 22.06 2.77 19.98
N ARG A 392 21.29 2.07 19.14
CA ARG A 392 19.85 2.31 19.01
C ARG A 392 19.07 2.02 20.29
N ALA A 393 19.35 0.90 20.95
CA ALA A 393 18.65 0.50 22.17
C ALA A 393 18.83 1.50 23.32
N SER A 394 19.97 2.18 23.37
CA SER A 394 20.32 3.15 24.42
C SER A 394 20.14 4.62 24.04
N SER A 395 19.68 4.91 22.81
CA SER A 395 19.51 6.28 22.34
C SER A 395 18.42 7.02 23.11
N LYS A 396 18.58 8.33 23.31
CA LYS A 396 17.53 9.19 23.89
C LYS A 396 16.30 9.26 23.00
N ARG A 397 16.46 9.03 21.68
CA ARG A 397 15.36 9.03 20.70
C ARG A 397 14.33 7.94 21.05
N THR A 398 14.79 6.76 21.46
CA THR A 398 13.97 5.57 21.76
C THR A 398 13.59 5.45 23.24
N ASN A 399 13.99 6.42 24.07
CA ASN A 399 13.82 6.40 25.52
C ASN A 399 13.35 7.77 26.06
N ASN A 400 12.24 8.30 25.56
CA ASN A 400 11.67 9.57 26.02
C ASN A 400 10.82 9.36 27.30
N PRO A 401 11.26 9.85 28.48
CA PRO A 401 10.55 9.60 29.74
C PRO A 401 9.18 10.29 29.80
N GLN A 402 9.01 11.44 29.15
CA GLN A 402 7.73 12.18 29.17
C GLN A 402 6.67 11.47 28.35
N VAL A 403 7.04 10.94 27.18
CA VAL A 403 6.12 10.14 26.35
C VAL A 403 5.72 8.86 27.07
N LYS A 404 6.69 8.16 27.67
CA LYS A 404 6.41 6.95 28.46
C LYS A 404 5.47 7.21 29.64
N ASP A 405 5.71 8.28 30.41
CA ASP A 405 4.83 8.68 31.51
C ASP A 405 3.41 9.01 31.01
N ARG A 406 3.29 9.76 29.90
CA ARG A 406 1.99 10.09 29.30
C ARG A 406 1.22 8.85 28.85
N GLN A 407 1.87 7.89 28.21
CA GLN A 407 1.24 6.62 27.82
C GLN A 407 0.73 5.85 29.02
N SER A 408 1.48 5.84 30.14
CA SER A 408 1.08 5.13 31.36
C SER A 408 -0.16 5.70 32.06
N LYS A 409 -0.56 6.93 31.70
CA LYS A 409 -1.71 7.65 32.27
C LYS A 409 -2.96 7.58 31.38
N VAL A 410 -2.90 6.87 30.25
CA VAL A 410 -4.09 6.66 29.40
C VAL A 410 -5.09 5.77 30.12
N THR A 411 -6.35 6.20 30.21
CA THR A 411 -7.45 5.43 30.81
C THR A 411 -8.49 5.03 29.76
N ASP A 412 -9.36 4.08 30.10
CA ASP A 412 -10.42 3.60 29.20
C ASP A 412 -11.40 4.73 28.82
N GLU A 413 -11.69 5.64 29.75
CA GLU A 413 -12.60 6.78 29.52
C GLU A 413 -12.06 7.75 28.45
N MET A 414 -10.74 7.88 28.32
CA MET A 414 -10.12 8.78 27.32
C MET A 414 -10.42 8.37 25.87
N HIS A 415 -10.86 7.12 25.65
CA HIS A 415 -11.23 6.59 24.34
C HIS A 415 -12.69 6.84 23.97
N ASN A 416 -13.51 7.45 24.84
CA ASN A 416 -14.94 7.59 24.59
C ASN A 416 -15.35 9.06 24.44
N ARG A 417 -16.25 9.33 23.48
CA ARG A 417 -16.96 10.62 23.39
C ARG A 417 -17.82 10.83 24.63
N GLN A 418 -18.14 12.09 24.94
CA GLN A 418 -18.94 12.45 26.11
C GLN A 418 -20.35 11.84 26.09
N SER A 419 -20.97 11.75 24.91
CA SER A 419 -22.30 11.16 24.71
C SER A 419 -22.35 10.24 23.48
N PRO A 420 -23.31 9.29 23.42
CA PRO A 420 -23.62 8.52 22.21
C PRO A 420 -24.12 9.38 21.03
N PHE A 421 -23.99 8.85 19.81
CA PHE A 421 -24.29 9.59 18.58
C PHE A 421 -25.67 10.27 18.52
N PRO A 422 -26.80 9.69 18.97
CA PRO A 422 -28.08 10.39 18.91
C PRO A 422 -28.11 11.74 19.64
N GLU A 423 -27.48 11.83 20.81
CA GLU A 423 -27.34 13.08 21.56
C GLU A 423 -26.40 14.06 20.85
N ARG A 424 -25.29 13.55 20.31
CA ARG A 424 -24.34 14.36 19.54
C ARG A 424 -24.98 14.93 18.28
N LEU A 425 -25.74 14.11 17.54
CA LEU A 425 -26.42 14.48 16.32
C LEU A 425 -27.39 15.65 16.54
N ALA A 426 -28.11 15.68 17.68
CA ALA A 426 -28.98 16.79 18.03
C ALA A 426 -28.20 18.10 18.18
N ALA A 427 -27.08 18.08 18.91
CA ALA A 427 -26.20 19.23 19.08
C ALA A 427 -25.55 19.66 17.74
N GLN A 428 -25.12 18.71 16.92
CA GLN A 428 -24.50 18.95 15.62
C GLN A 428 -25.49 19.56 14.61
N LYS A 429 -26.75 19.08 14.58
CA LYS A 429 -27.80 19.66 13.71
C LYS A 429 -28.05 21.13 14.04
N GLN A 430 -28.14 21.46 15.33
CA GLN A 430 -28.31 22.85 15.77
C GLN A 430 -27.08 23.70 15.41
N HIS A 431 -25.88 23.18 15.62
CA HIS A 431 -24.66 23.95 15.44
C HIS A 431 -24.29 24.18 13.96
N LEU A 432 -24.41 23.15 13.11
CA LEU A 432 -23.95 23.18 11.72
C LEU A 432 -25.05 23.57 10.72
N SER A 433 -26.32 23.49 11.12
CA SER A 433 -27.48 23.87 10.28
C SER A 433 -27.47 23.26 8.87
N LEU A 434 -27.09 21.98 8.77
CA LEU A 434 -26.95 21.29 7.48
C LEU A 434 -28.32 20.91 6.89
N PRO A 435 -28.50 21.00 5.56
CA PRO A 435 -29.68 20.46 4.88
C PRO A 435 -29.63 18.93 4.83
N ILE A 436 -30.74 18.32 4.38
CA ILE A 436 -30.69 16.93 3.89
C ILE A 436 -29.81 16.84 2.64
N PHE A 437 -29.17 15.69 2.43
CA PHE A 437 -28.17 15.50 1.38
C PHE A 437 -27.08 16.58 1.40
N PRO A 438 -26.39 16.81 2.54
CA PRO A 438 -25.33 17.80 2.60
C PRO A 438 -24.20 17.44 1.64
N THR A 439 -23.69 18.44 0.94
CA THR A 439 -22.60 18.33 -0.03
C THR A 439 -21.29 18.78 0.60
N THR A 440 -20.24 17.99 0.36
CA THR A 440 -18.88 18.30 0.81
C THR A 440 -17.87 17.73 -0.18
N THR A 441 -16.61 18.11 -0.04
CA THR A 441 -15.49 17.36 -0.62
C THR A 441 -14.66 16.70 0.48
N ILE A 442 -13.67 15.92 0.08
CA ILE A 442 -12.87 15.07 0.99
C ILE A 442 -11.71 15.84 1.63
N GLY A 443 -11.10 16.83 0.96
CA GLY A 443 -9.98 17.59 1.52
C GLY A 443 -9.20 18.37 0.46
N SER A 444 -8.19 17.74 -0.13
CA SER A 444 -7.33 18.37 -1.14
C SER A 444 -8.07 18.87 -2.39
N PHE A 445 -7.66 20.03 -2.90
CA PHE A 445 -8.02 20.59 -4.22
C PHE A 445 -6.84 20.47 -5.21
N PRO A 446 -7.04 20.75 -6.52
CA PRO A 446 -5.99 20.62 -7.55
C PRO A 446 -4.63 21.19 -7.15
N GLN A 447 -3.62 20.33 -7.09
CA GLN A 447 -2.25 20.75 -6.79
C GLN A 447 -1.57 21.31 -8.04
N THR A 448 -1.78 22.61 -8.27
CA THR A 448 -1.28 23.35 -9.43
C THR A 448 0.25 23.35 -9.51
N LYS A 449 0.78 23.68 -10.70
CA LYS A 449 2.22 23.87 -10.90
C LYS A 449 2.77 24.97 -9.98
N GLU A 450 2.00 26.04 -9.77
CA GLU A 450 2.43 27.18 -8.96
C GLU A 450 2.54 26.81 -7.48
N ILE A 451 1.55 26.09 -6.91
CA ILE A 451 1.63 25.55 -5.55
C ILE A 451 2.94 24.75 -5.34
N ARG A 452 3.29 23.90 -6.31
CA ARG A 452 4.52 23.09 -6.24
C ARG A 452 5.77 23.97 -6.31
N ILE A 453 5.79 24.97 -7.18
CA ILE A 453 6.92 25.90 -7.33
C ILE A 453 7.12 26.71 -6.05
N GLN A 454 6.07 27.32 -5.51
CA GLN A 454 6.16 28.16 -4.31
C GLN A 454 6.58 27.35 -3.09
N ARG A 455 6.03 26.13 -2.91
CA ARG A 455 6.50 25.22 -1.86
C ARG A 455 7.97 24.83 -2.02
N ASN A 456 8.41 24.57 -3.26
CA ASN A 456 9.82 24.27 -3.52
C ASN A 456 10.73 25.47 -3.21
N LYS A 457 10.30 26.69 -3.55
CA LYS A 457 11.03 27.92 -3.21
C LYS A 457 11.14 28.08 -1.69
N PHE A 458 10.03 27.91 -0.96
CA PHE A 458 10.01 28.01 0.49
C PHE A 458 10.92 26.96 1.16
N THR A 459 10.81 25.69 0.74
CA THR A 459 11.63 24.60 1.31
C THR A 459 13.13 24.69 0.96
N LYS A 460 13.48 25.47 -0.08
CA LYS A 460 14.87 25.82 -0.42
C LYS A 460 15.38 27.11 0.25
N GLY A 461 14.49 27.90 0.85
CA GLY A 461 14.83 29.21 1.40
C GLY A 461 14.89 30.34 0.35
N ASP A 462 14.35 30.13 -0.84
CA ASP A 462 14.32 31.13 -1.92
C ASP A 462 13.26 32.23 -1.67
N ILE A 463 12.27 31.96 -0.81
CA ILE A 463 11.26 32.92 -0.34
C ILE A 463 11.12 32.82 1.17
N THR A 464 10.72 33.92 1.81
CA THR A 464 10.49 34.00 3.25
C THR A 464 9.24 33.23 3.69
N ALA A 465 9.14 32.92 4.99
CA ALA A 465 7.94 32.34 5.56
C ALA A 465 6.71 33.23 5.35
N GLU A 466 6.86 34.56 5.50
CA GLU A 466 5.76 35.51 5.30
C GLU A 466 5.25 35.52 3.85
N GLU A 467 6.15 35.48 2.86
CA GLU A 467 5.77 35.38 1.45
C GLU A 467 5.03 34.09 1.13
N TYR A 468 5.50 32.96 1.66
CA TYR A 468 4.84 31.67 1.48
C TYR A 468 3.47 31.64 2.16
N GLU A 469 3.36 32.17 3.38
CA GLU A 469 2.11 32.27 4.12
C GLU A 469 1.07 33.11 3.36
N LYS A 470 1.45 34.28 2.84
CA LYS A 470 0.55 35.09 1.99
C LYS A 470 0.11 34.36 0.71
N PHE A 471 1.00 33.57 0.12
CA PHE A 471 0.65 32.73 -1.03
C PHE A 471 -0.38 31.65 -0.65
N ILE A 472 -0.18 30.96 0.48
CA ILE A 472 -1.11 29.94 0.97
C ILE A 472 -2.47 30.57 1.34
N GLU A 473 -2.47 31.72 2.01
CA GLU A 473 -3.70 32.46 2.32
C GLU A 473 -4.49 32.83 1.06
N LYS A 474 -3.80 33.22 -0.02
CA LYS A 474 -4.43 33.47 -1.32
C LYS A 474 -5.02 32.21 -1.94
N GLU A 475 -4.28 31.10 -1.95
CA GLU A 475 -4.79 29.83 -2.49
C GLU A 475 -6.03 29.35 -1.71
N ILE A 476 -6.03 29.50 -0.37
CA ILE A 476 -7.19 29.19 0.47
C ILE A 476 -8.38 30.11 0.13
N GLN A 477 -8.16 31.42 -0.05
CA GLN A 477 -9.21 32.35 -0.48
C GLN A 477 -9.84 31.93 -1.81
N ASP A 478 -9.01 31.59 -2.80
CA ASP A 478 -9.47 31.19 -4.13
C ASP A 478 -10.27 29.88 -4.06
N VAL A 479 -9.82 28.91 -3.26
CA VAL A 479 -10.53 27.65 -3.00
C VAL A 479 -11.87 27.89 -2.31
N ILE A 480 -11.94 28.75 -1.29
CA ILE A 480 -13.20 29.08 -0.59
C ILE A 480 -14.17 29.79 -1.53
N LYS A 481 -13.70 30.76 -2.30
CA LYS A 481 -14.53 31.47 -3.29
C LYS A 481 -15.16 30.50 -4.28
N ILE A 482 -14.40 29.52 -4.79
CA ILE A 482 -14.92 28.50 -5.70
C ILE A 482 -15.98 27.63 -5.02
N GLN A 483 -15.78 27.26 -3.75
CA GLN A 483 -16.77 26.47 -3.02
C GLN A 483 -18.06 27.26 -2.72
N GLU A 484 -17.97 28.57 -2.49
CA GLU A 484 -19.13 29.46 -2.40
C GLU A 484 -19.87 29.54 -3.74
N GLU A 485 -19.15 29.69 -4.87
CA GLU A 485 -19.72 29.70 -6.22
C GLU A 485 -20.44 28.37 -6.54
N LEU A 486 -19.91 27.25 -6.04
CA LEU A 486 -20.50 25.92 -6.19
C LEU A 486 -21.67 25.65 -5.23
N ASP A 487 -21.88 26.48 -4.21
CA ASP A 487 -22.88 26.31 -3.16
C ASP A 487 -22.76 24.96 -2.40
N LEU A 488 -21.53 24.61 -2.01
CA LEU A 488 -21.27 23.47 -1.12
C LEU A 488 -21.74 23.77 0.33
N ASP A 489 -22.04 22.74 1.12
CA ASP A 489 -22.56 22.90 2.49
C ASP A 489 -21.48 22.85 3.56
N VAL A 490 -20.45 22.04 3.37
CA VAL A 490 -19.29 21.93 4.25
C VAL A 490 -18.02 22.09 3.40
N PHE A 491 -17.18 23.04 3.80
CA PHE A 491 -16.00 23.44 3.04
C PHE A 491 -14.73 22.74 3.53
N VAL A 492 -13.72 22.75 2.66
CA VAL A 492 -12.33 22.38 2.96
C VAL A 492 -11.42 23.52 2.53
N HIS A 493 -10.21 23.63 3.10
CA HIS A 493 -9.26 24.67 2.72
C HIS A 493 -8.39 24.29 1.50
N GLY A 494 -8.48 23.04 1.04
CA GLY A 494 -7.83 22.54 -0.17
C GLY A 494 -6.40 22.02 0.00
N GLU A 495 -5.84 22.11 1.21
CA GLU A 495 -4.49 21.61 1.55
C GLU A 495 -3.34 22.12 0.64
N PRO A 496 -3.32 23.39 0.19
CA PRO A 496 -2.25 23.89 -0.67
C PRO A 496 -0.87 23.86 0.01
N GLU A 497 -0.83 23.90 1.35
CA GLU A 497 0.39 23.82 2.15
C GLU A 497 0.97 22.40 2.21
N ARG A 498 0.16 21.36 1.95
CA ARG A 498 0.56 19.96 2.15
C ARG A 498 1.07 19.31 0.87
N ASN A 499 2.19 18.62 0.98
CA ASN A 499 2.70 17.80 -0.13
C ASN A 499 2.11 16.40 -0.11
N ASP A 500 2.23 15.75 1.03
CA ASP A 500 1.83 14.39 1.29
C ASP A 500 1.18 14.34 2.67
N MET A 501 0.15 13.50 2.81
CA MET A 501 -0.68 13.49 4.02
C MET A 501 0.02 12.83 5.21
N VAL A 502 1.15 12.15 5.05
CA VAL A 502 1.93 11.59 6.16
C VAL A 502 3.21 12.39 6.37
N GLN A 503 3.89 12.78 5.28
CA GLN A 503 5.10 13.60 5.38
C GLN A 503 4.83 14.93 6.12
N TYR A 504 3.69 15.58 5.85
CA TYR A 504 3.34 16.86 6.46
C TYR A 504 3.29 16.79 7.99
N PHE A 505 2.69 15.73 8.54
CA PHE A 505 2.60 15.53 10.00
C PHE A 505 3.93 15.10 10.59
N GLY A 506 4.62 14.15 9.98
CA GLY A 506 5.91 13.71 10.52
C GLY A 506 6.93 14.87 10.61
N GLU A 507 6.92 15.83 9.68
CA GLU A 507 7.79 17.02 9.73
C GLU A 507 7.51 17.93 10.93
N ARG A 508 6.38 17.73 11.60
CA ARG A 508 5.88 18.51 12.74
C ARG A 508 5.75 17.67 14.01
N LEU A 509 6.22 16.43 13.97
CA LEU A 509 6.27 15.51 15.12
C LEU A 509 7.71 15.20 15.47
N GLU A 510 7.99 15.12 16.76
CA GLU A 510 9.22 14.49 17.24
C GLU A 510 9.18 12.97 16.97
N GLY A 511 10.35 12.34 16.93
CA GLY A 511 10.48 10.90 16.70
C GLY A 511 10.50 10.48 15.23
N TYR A 512 10.44 11.42 14.28
CA TYR A 512 10.55 11.18 12.85
C TYR A 512 11.89 11.64 12.26
N VAL A 513 12.34 10.99 11.19
CA VAL A 513 13.34 11.53 10.26
C VAL A 513 12.87 11.40 8.82
N PHE A 514 13.49 12.18 7.94
CA PHE A 514 13.12 12.28 6.54
C PHE A 514 14.30 11.98 5.64
N THR A 515 14.00 11.28 4.56
CA THR A 515 14.95 10.92 3.52
C THR A 515 14.80 11.86 2.32
N THR A 516 15.79 11.83 1.44
CA THR A 516 15.85 12.61 0.21
C THR A 516 15.59 11.75 -1.02
N HIS A 517 16.12 10.52 -1.03
CA HIS A 517 16.13 9.59 -2.16
C HIS A 517 15.55 8.20 -1.84
N ALA A 518 15.07 7.97 -0.60
CA ALA A 518 14.50 6.69 -0.19
C ALA A 518 13.09 6.42 -0.77
N TRP A 519 12.97 6.39 -2.09
CA TRP A 519 11.74 6.15 -2.82
C TRP A 519 11.40 4.67 -2.89
N VAL A 520 10.11 4.35 -2.65
CA VAL A 520 9.53 3.02 -2.82
C VAL A 520 8.38 3.12 -3.80
N GLN A 521 8.27 2.14 -4.70
CA GLN A 521 7.16 2.10 -5.64
C GLN A 521 5.85 1.79 -4.91
N SER A 522 4.79 2.56 -5.20
CA SER A 522 3.44 2.29 -4.68
C SER A 522 2.53 1.77 -5.77
N TYR A 523 2.49 2.41 -6.96
CA TYR A 523 1.62 2.02 -8.06
C TYR A 523 2.18 2.51 -9.39
N GLY A 524 2.36 1.63 -10.38
CA GLY A 524 2.89 2.04 -11.69
C GLY A 524 4.20 2.81 -11.56
N SER A 525 4.32 4.01 -12.15
CA SER A 525 5.49 4.88 -11.97
C SER A 525 5.42 5.81 -10.74
N ARG A 526 4.34 5.76 -9.94
CA ARG A 526 4.20 6.55 -8.71
C ARG A 526 4.96 5.90 -7.57
N CYS A 527 5.93 6.63 -7.04
CA CYS A 527 6.66 6.26 -5.84
C CYS A 527 6.21 7.12 -4.66
N VAL A 528 6.34 6.57 -3.46
CA VAL A 528 6.24 7.28 -2.19
C VAL A 528 7.63 7.38 -1.57
N ARG A 529 7.84 8.36 -0.70
CA ARG A 529 9.06 8.48 0.11
C ARG A 529 8.65 8.48 1.58
N PRO A 530 8.40 7.30 2.17
CA PRO A 530 7.85 7.19 3.51
C PRO A 530 8.75 7.91 4.52
N PRO A 531 8.17 8.64 5.49
CA PRO A 531 8.90 9.06 6.67
C PRO A 531 9.38 7.84 7.46
N ILE A 532 10.37 8.03 8.34
CA ILE A 532 10.87 6.94 9.20
C ILE A 532 10.64 7.33 10.65
N ILE A 533 9.95 6.46 11.40
CA ILE A 533 9.80 6.62 12.85
C ILE A 533 11.07 6.05 13.48
N VAL A 534 11.84 6.89 14.19
CA VAL A 534 13.13 6.49 14.80
C VAL A 534 13.16 6.58 16.32
N GLY A 535 12.09 7.12 16.91
CA GLY A 535 12.02 7.34 18.34
C GLY A 535 10.59 7.40 18.87
N ASP A 536 10.46 7.80 20.12
CA ASP A 536 9.18 8.07 20.76
C ASP A 536 8.56 9.36 20.21
N ILE A 537 7.27 9.30 19.89
CA ILE A 537 6.58 10.34 19.13
C ILE A 537 5.89 11.33 20.07
N SER A 538 6.01 12.62 19.78
CA SER A 538 5.26 13.68 20.47
C SER A 538 5.04 14.89 19.57
N ARG A 539 4.07 15.73 19.91
CA ARG A 539 3.74 16.95 19.17
C ARG A 539 4.30 18.19 19.90
N PRO A 540 5.35 18.85 19.38
CA PRO A 540 5.94 20.02 20.02
C PRO A 540 5.11 21.30 19.84
N LYS A 541 4.31 21.41 18.77
CA LYS A 541 3.51 22.59 18.42
C LYS A 541 2.33 22.24 17.51
N ALA A 542 1.37 23.17 17.40
CA ALA A 542 0.25 23.06 16.47
C ALA A 542 0.72 22.84 15.02
N MET A 543 0.04 21.92 14.32
CA MET A 543 0.48 21.39 13.03
C MET A 543 -0.30 21.97 11.84
N THR A 544 -1.62 22.11 11.99
CA THR A 544 -2.57 22.50 10.94
C THR A 544 -3.50 23.64 11.37
N VAL A 545 -3.45 24.05 12.64
CA VAL A 545 -4.34 25.09 13.20
C VAL A 545 -4.24 26.41 12.42
N LYS A 546 -3.05 26.81 11.97
CA LYS A 546 -2.83 28.11 11.31
C LYS A 546 -3.70 28.26 10.07
N GLU A 547 -3.59 27.31 9.14
CA GLU A 547 -4.29 27.34 7.86
C GLU A 547 -5.80 27.10 8.05
N SER A 548 -6.18 26.14 8.90
CA SER A 548 -7.60 25.87 9.17
C SER A 548 -8.30 27.05 9.85
N LYS A 549 -7.64 27.72 10.80
CA LYS A 549 -8.17 28.92 11.48
C LYS A 549 -8.36 30.07 10.50
N TYR A 550 -7.39 30.31 9.62
CA TYR A 550 -7.51 31.31 8.57
C TYR A 550 -8.68 30.99 7.63
N ALA A 551 -8.78 29.74 7.16
CA ALA A 551 -9.87 29.29 6.30
C ALA A 551 -11.25 29.49 6.96
N ALA A 552 -11.39 29.15 8.24
CA ALA A 552 -12.64 29.38 8.98
C ALA A 552 -12.96 30.87 9.17
N SER A 553 -11.95 31.73 9.34
CA SER A 553 -12.16 33.17 9.54
C SER A 553 -12.79 33.89 8.34
N ILE A 554 -12.66 33.31 7.14
CA ILE A 554 -13.22 33.86 5.89
C ILE A 554 -14.33 32.99 5.29
N SER A 555 -14.74 31.91 5.97
CA SER A 555 -15.78 31.00 5.50
C SER A 555 -17.15 31.34 6.08
N LYS A 556 -18.20 31.28 5.25
CA LYS A 556 -19.61 31.36 5.69
C LYS A 556 -20.23 30.01 6.02
N LYS A 557 -19.54 28.93 5.68
CA LYS A 557 -19.97 27.53 5.89
C LYS A 557 -19.03 26.85 6.89
N PRO A 558 -19.46 25.77 7.56
CA PRO A 558 -18.56 24.94 8.36
C PRO A 558 -17.31 24.54 7.57
N MET A 559 -16.14 24.75 8.17
CA MET A 559 -14.83 24.42 7.58
C MET A 559 -14.30 23.14 8.21
N LYS A 560 -13.84 22.19 7.39
CA LYS A 560 -13.18 20.98 7.87
C LYS A 560 -11.75 21.26 8.34
N GLY A 561 -11.43 20.87 9.56
CA GLY A 561 -10.07 20.57 9.99
C GLY A 561 -9.67 19.22 9.40
N MET A 562 -8.44 19.10 8.91
CA MET A 562 -8.02 17.92 8.14
C MET A 562 -6.79 17.28 8.78
N LEU A 563 -6.90 16.04 9.24
CA LEU A 563 -5.83 15.29 9.86
C LEU A 563 -5.68 13.90 9.23
N THR A 564 -4.47 13.36 9.28
CA THR A 564 -4.24 11.94 9.02
C THR A 564 -4.18 11.21 10.35
N GLY A 565 -4.91 10.11 10.46
CA GLY A 565 -5.04 9.35 11.69
C GLY A 565 -3.76 8.64 12.12
N PRO A 566 -3.70 8.18 13.37
CA PRO A 566 -2.50 7.55 13.93
C PRO A 566 -2.09 6.27 13.20
N ILE A 567 -3.02 5.48 12.70
CA ILE A 567 -2.72 4.21 12.02
C ILE A 567 -2.10 4.47 10.66
N THR A 568 -2.58 5.46 9.94
CA THR A 568 -2.02 5.86 8.65
C THR A 568 -0.67 6.55 8.82
N CYS A 569 -0.51 7.43 9.81
CA CYS A 569 0.79 8.01 10.14
C CYS A 569 1.84 6.91 10.43
N LEU A 570 1.42 5.82 11.09
CA LEU A 570 2.27 4.66 11.36
C LEU A 570 2.53 3.81 10.10
N ARG A 571 1.48 3.33 9.43
CA ARG A 571 1.54 2.30 8.37
C ARG A 571 2.12 2.81 7.05
N TRP A 572 2.04 4.10 6.79
CA TRP A 572 2.65 4.73 5.61
C TRP A 572 3.98 5.43 5.92
N SER A 573 4.49 5.24 7.14
CA SER A 573 5.89 5.44 7.49
C SER A 573 6.60 4.09 7.54
N PHE A 574 7.93 4.10 7.58
CA PHE A 574 8.68 2.94 8.06
C PHE A 574 8.61 2.90 9.59
N PRO A 575 7.90 1.91 10.19
CA PRO A 575 7.70 1.86 11.63
C PRO A 575 8.97 1.35 12.32
N ARG A 576 9.10 1.62 13.62
CA ARG A 576 10.11 0.99 14.48
C ARG A 576 9.87 -0.51 14.58
N ASP A 577 10.96 -1.28 14.59
CA ASP A 577 10.99 -2.72 14.87
C ASP A 577 11.56 -3.07 16.26
N ASP A 578 11.90 -2.08 17.09
CA ASP A 578 12.39 -2.27 18.47
C ASP A 578 11.26 -2.31 19.52
N VAL A 579 10.08 -1.79 19.17
CA VAL A 579 8.87 -1.79 19.99
C VAL A 579 7.67 -2.20 19.15
N HIS A 580 6.64 -2.75 19.79
CA HIS A 580 5.41 -3.14 19.10
C HIS A 580 4.70 -1.93 18.46
N GLN A 581 4.06 -2.13 17.31
CA GLN A 581 3.36 -1.09 16.55
C GLN A 581 2.23 -0.40 17.34
N SER A 582 1.55 -1.12 18.25
CA SER A 582 0.52 -0.53 19.13
C SER A 582 1.07 0.57 20.05
N VAL A 583 2.34 0.48 20.48
CA VAL A 583 2.97 1.52 21.30
C VAL A 583 3.13 2.79 20.47
N GLN A 584 3.60 2.66 19.23
CA GLN A 584 3.79 3.77 18.30
C GLN A 584 2.45 4.41 17.91
N ALA A 585 1.42 3.61 17.66
CA ALA A 585 0.07 4.08 17.35
C ALA A 585 -0.54 4.89 18.50
N GLN A 586 -0.36 4.45 19.76
CA GLN A 586 -0.84 5.20 20.92
C GLN A 586 -0.10 6.54 21.11
N GLN A 587 1.22 6.58 20.84
CA GLN A 587 1.98 7.84 20.87
C GLN A 587 1.47 8.83 19.82
N LEU A 588 1.23 8.35 18.59
CA LEU A 588 0.62 9.15 17.52
C LEU A 588 -0.77 9.62 17.88
N ALA A 589 -1.59 8.76 18.49
CA ALA A 589 -2.94 9.10 18.90
C ALA A 589 -2.96 10.22 19.95
N LEU A 590 -2.07 10.18 20.94
CA LEU A 590 -1.93 11.23 21.94
C LEU A 590 -1.45 12.56 21.32
N ALA A 591 -0.50 12.50 20.40
CA ALA A 591 -0.02 13.67 19.67
C ALA A 591 -1.13 14.31 18.81
N LEU A 592 -1.93 13.49 18.12
CA LEU A 592 -3.05 13.94 17.30
C LEU A 592 -4.25 14.40 18.13
N ARG A 593 -4.45 13.83 19.34
CA ARG A 593 -5.48 14.30 20.28
C ARG A 593 -5.27 15.77 20.62
N ASP A 594 -4.04 16.18 20.85
CA ASP A 594 -3.70 17.58 21.13
C ASP A 594 -4.03 18.48 19.94
N GLU A 595 -3.76 18.01 18.71
CA GLU A 595 -4.09 18.76 17.49
C GLU A 595 -5.60 18.89 17.26
N VAL A 596 -6.36 17.82 17.49
CA VAL A 596 -7.83 17.81 17.38
C VAL A 596 -8.45 18.82 18.36
N VAL A 597 -7.98 18.84 19.61
CA VAL A 597 -8.47 19.78 20.62
C VAL A 597 -8.07 21.22 20.28
N ASP A 598 -6.86 21.45 19.77
CA ASP A 598 -6.42 22.78 19.34
C ASP A 598 -7.23 23.29 18.13
N LEU A 599 -7.60 22.42 17.19
CA LEU A 599 -8.50 22.75 16.07
C LEU A 599 -9.89 23.16 16.58
N GLU A 600 -10.48 22.40 17.50
CA GLU A 600 -11.77 22.76 18.10
C GLU A 600 -11.69 24.11 18.83
N ALA A 601 -10.63 24.35 19.60
CA ALA A 601 -10.39 25.61 20.30
C ALA A 601 -10.19 26.79 19.34
N ALA A 602 -9.70 26.53 18.12
CA ALA A 602 -9.50 27.52 17.07
C ALA A 602 -10.76 27.82 16.23
N GLY A 603 -11.92 27.23 16.57
CA GLY A 603 -13.20 27.48 15.89
C GLY A 603 -13.53 26.48 14.78
N ILE A 604 -12.89 25.30 14.77
CA ILE A 604 -13.09 24.27 13.76
C ILE A 604 -13.94 23.13 14.35
N TYR A 605 -15.21 23.04 13.94
CA TYR A 605 -16.20 22.13 14.54
C TYR A 605 -16.59 20.94 13.65
N VAL A 606 -15.96 20.81 12.48
CA VAL A 606 -15.97 19.60 11.67
C VAL A 606 -14.51 19.20 11.50
N ILE A 607 -14.10 18.07 12.06
CA ILE A 607 -12.71 17.62 12.02
C ILE A 607 -12.69 16.24 11.38
N GLN A 608 -12.03 16.14 10.24
CA GLN A 608 -11.84 14.90 9.52
C GLN A 608 -10.48 14.30 9.89
N VAL A 609 -10.50 13.04 10.32
CA VAL A 609 -9.32 12.23 10.63
C VAL A 609 -9.33 11.00 9.73
N ASP A 610 -8.43 10.98 8.75
CA ASP A 610 -8.45 9.97 7.69
C ASP A 610 -7.60 8.75 8.02
N GLU A 611 -8.16 7.57 7.82
CA GLU A 611 -7.50 6.28 8.10
C GLU A 611 -7.48 5.32 6.90
N PRO A 612 -6.95 5.73 5.73
CA PRO A 612 -6.88 4.85 4.56
C PRO A 612 -6.03 3.60 4.79
N ALA A 613 -5.05 3.63 5.70
CA ALA A 613 -4.19 2.48 5.96
C ALA A 613 -4.75 1.50 7.00
N LEU A 614 -5.96 1.75 7.55
CA LEU A 614 -6.53 0.92 8.60
C LEU A 614 -6.83 -0.51 8.12
N ARG A 615 -7.41 -0.68 6.93
CA ARG A 615 -7.56 -2.02 6.32
C ARG A 615 -6.21 -2.57 5.83
N GLU A 616 -5.31 -1.70 5.36
CA GLU A 616 -3.98 -2.10 4.88
C GLU A 616 -3.11 -2.72 5.99
N GLY A 617 -3.33 -2.35 7.25
CA GLY A 617 -2.63 -2.94 8.39
C GLY A 617 -3.22 -4.24 8.92
N LEU A 618 -4.35 -4.70 8.37
CA LEU A 618 -5.03 -5.89 8.87
C LEU A 618 -4.16 -7.14 8.69
N PRO A 619 -3.89 -7.92 9.75
CA PRO A 619 -3.22 -9.21 9.61
C PRO A 619 -3.94 -10.12 8.61
N LEU A 620 -3.17 -10.83 7.79
CA LEU A 620 -3.66 -11.45 6.55
C LEU A 620 -4.58 -12.66 6.77
N ARG A 621 -4.60 -13.24 7.98
CA ARG A 621 -5.58 -14.25 8.39
C ARG A 621 -6.37 -13.83 9.62
N ALA A 622 -7.53 -14.43 9.80
CA ALA A 622 -8.34 -14.29 10.99
C ALA A 622 -7.68 -14.93 12.22
N GLY A 623 -8.18 -14.55 13.39
CA GLY A 623 -7.71 -15.01 14.69
C GLY A 623 -7.11 -13.90 15.53
N THR A 624 -6.42 -14.31 16.59
CA THR A 624 -6.02 -13.42 17.69
C THR A 624 -5.11 -12.27 17.28
N GLU A 625 -4.25 -12.44 16.29
CA GLU A 625 -3.40 -11.34 15.80
C GLU A 625 -4.25 -10.25 15.13
N ARG A 626 -5.21 -10.64 14.30
CA ARG A 626 -6.15 -9.72 13.66
C ARG A 626 -7.01 -9.01 14.70
N GLU A 627 -7.56 -9.74 15.67
CA GLU A 627 -8.34 -9.16 16.77
C GLU A 627 -7.54 -8.14 17.58
N LYS A 628 -6.29 -8.47 17.94
CA LYS A 628 -5.38 -7.55 18.64
C LYS A 628 -5.11 -6.29 17.81
N TYR A 629 -4.82 -6.44 16.52
CA TYR A 629 -4.66 -5.31 15.60
C TYR A 629 -5.88 -4.40 15.63
N LEU A 630 -7.07 -4.96 15.43
CA LEU A 630 -8.31 -4.20 15.40
C LEU A 630 -8.53 -3.42 16.69
N SER A 631 -8.30 -4.07 17.85
CA SER A 631 -8.45 -3.41 19.15
C SER A 631 -7.57 -2.18 19.27
N TRP A 632 -6.23 -2.32 19.16
CA TRP A 632 -5.37 -1.15 19.37
C TRP A 632 -5.47 -0.13 18.24
N ALA A 633 -5.84 -0.54 17.02
CA ALA A 633 -6.01 0.38 15.90
C ALA A 633 -7.23 1.28 16.08
N VAL A 634 -8.38 0.68 16.45
CA VAL A 634 -9.60 1.40 16.81
C VAL A 634 -9.36 2.29 18.01
N ASP A 635 -8.73 1.78 19.07
CA ASP A 635 -8.47 2.56 20.29
C ASP A 635 -7.56 3.76 20.01
N SER A 636 -6.55 3.61 19.16
CA SER A 636 -5.70 4.74 18.76
C SER A 636 -6.50 5.83 18.03
N PHE A 637 -7.36 5.46 17.09
CA PHE A 637 -8.24 6.43 16.42
C PHE A 637 -9.17 7.13 17.43
N LYS A 638 -9.84 6.35 18.29
CA LYS A 638 -10.75 6.88 19.32
C LYS A 638 -10.02 7.81 20.29
N LEU A 639 -8.83 7.45 20.75
CA LEU A 639 -8.01 8.27 21.65
C LEU A 639 -7.67 9.62 21.01
N SER A 640 -7.42 9.66 19.70
CA SER A 640 -7.15 10.91 18.98
C SER A 640 -8.37 11.82 18.82
N THR A 641 -9.59 11.27 18.81
CA THR A 641 -10.81 12.00 18.43
C THR A 641 -11.81 12.21 19.56
N ALA A 642 -11.71 11.45 20.66
CA ALA A 642 -12.69 11.46 21.75
C ALA A 642 -12.68 12.75 22.60
N GLY A 643 -11.65 13.60 22.49
CA GLY A 643 -11.49 14.81 23.30
C GLY A 643 -12.41 15.98 22.93
N VAL A 644 -13.23 15.86 21.88
CA VAL A 644 -14.09 16.94 21.36
C VAL A 644 -15.46 17.01 22.05
N LYS A 645 -16.11 18.17 21.97
CA LYS A 645 -17.49 18.38 22.43
C LYS A 645 -18.50 17.60 21.60
N ASN A 646 -19.72 17.45 22.12
CA ASN A 646 -20.83 16.79 21.41
C ASN A 646 -21.25 17.51 20.13
N SER A 647 -21.12 18.84 20.07
CA SER A 647 -21.46 19.67 18.89
C SER A 647 -20.44 19.59 17.75
N THR A 648 -19.24 19.06 18.01
CA THR A 648 -18.19 18.87 17.00
C THR A 648 -18.40 17.54 16.28
N GLN A 649 -18.31 17.57 14.95
CA GLN A 649 -18.39 16.38 14.12
C GLN A 649 -16.99 15.81 13.84
N ILE A 650 -16.83 14.52 14.11
CA ILE A 650 -15.69 13.72 13.64
C ILE A 650 -16.07 13.05 12.32
N HIS A 651 -15.33 13.38 11.27
CA HIS A 651 -15.41 12.73 9.97
C HIS A 651 -14.25 11.75 9.79
N SER A 652 -14.44 10.71 9.00
CA SER A 652 -13.32 9.85 8.56
C SER A 652 -13.52 9.37 7.13
N HIS A 653 -12.44 9.34 6.35
CA HIS A 653 -12.44 8.85 4.98
C HIS A 653 -11.70 7.50 4.84
N PHE A 654 -12.27 6.59 4.03
CA PHE A 654 -11.67 5.31 3.63
C PHE A 654 -11.57 5.19 2.11
N CYS A 655 -10.36 4.96 1.60
CA CYS A 655 -10.06 4.76 0.16
C CYS A 655 -10.43 3.35 -0.37
N TYR A 656 -11.49 2.72 0.14
CA TYR A 656 -11.92 1.39 -0.30
C TYR A 656 -13.43 1.19 -0.12
N SER A 657 -14.01 0.33 -0.95
CA SER A 657 -15.47 0.13 -1.02
C SER A 657 -15.99 -1.14 -0.34
N GLU A 658 -15.10 -2.03 0.10
CA GLU A 658 -15.45 -3.35 0.62
C GLU A 658 -15.05 -3.48 2.11
N PHE A 659 -16.00 -3.90 2.94
CA PHE A 659 -15.88 -3.90 4.41
C PHE A 659 -16.25 -5.25 5.05
N GLN A 660 -16.41 -6.32 4.26
CA GLN A 660 -17.13 -7.54 4.65
C GLN A 660 -16.58 -8.20 5.94
N ASP A 661 -15.27 -8.12 6.18
CA ASP A 661 -14.61 -8.67 7.39
C ASP A 661 -14.16 -7.61 8.41
N PHE A 662 -14.37 -6.33 8.13
CA PHE A 662 -13.81 -5.21 8.89
C PHE A 662 -14.86 -4.20 9.35
N PHE A 663 -16.14 -4.37 8.96
CA PHE A 663 -17.20 -3.40 9.24
C PHE A 663 -17.36 -3.09 10.73
N HIS A 664 -17.25 -4.11 11.60
CA HIS A 664 -17.34 -3.92 13.05
C HIS A 664 -16.30 -2.93 13.58
N ALA A 665 -15.08 -2.94 13.02
CA ALA A 665 -14.04 -1.99 13.40
C ALA A 665 -14.37 -0.58 12.93
N ILE A 666 -14.90 -0.40 11.70
CA ILE A 666 -15.43 0.88 11.21
C ILE A 666 -16.53 1.41 12.14
N ALA A 667 -17.44 0.53 12.56
CA ALA A 667 -18.50 0.89 13.49
C ALA A 667 -17.96 1.28 14.87
N ALA A 668 -16.88 0.63 15.33
CA ALA A 668 -16.25 0.88 16.62
C ALA A 668 -15.46 2.22 16.68
N LEU A 669 -15.10 2.82 15.54
CA LEU A 669 -14.45 4.13 15.50
C LEU A 669 -15.32 5.27 16.06
N ASP A 670 -16.64 5.08 16.06
CA ASP A 670 -17.62 6.08 16.50
C ASP A 670 -17.52 7.46 15.80
N ALA A 671 -17.03 7.46 14.55
CA ALA A 671 -17.05 8.65 13.69
C ALA A 671 -18.49 9.05 13.36
N ASP A 672 -18.77 10.36 13.44
CA ASP A 672 -20.11 10.91 13.22
C ASP A 672 -20.53 10.81 11.75
N VAL A 673 -19.58 10.99 10.81
CA VAL A 673 -19.78 10.89 9.36
C VAL A 673 -18.64 10.10 8.72
N LEU A 674 -18.97 9.14 7.86
CA LEU A 674 -18.00 8.40 7.07
C LEU A 674 -18.07 8.79 5.59
N SER A 675 -16.92 8.84 4.91
CA SER A 675 -16.88 8.86 3.44
C SER A 675 -16.10 7.66 2.93
N ILE A 676 -16.60 7.01 1.88
CA ILE A 676 -15.99 5.79 1.32
C ILE A 676 -15.89 5.90 -0.20
N GLU A 677 -14.82 5.37 -0.79
CA GLU A 677 -14.75 5.19 -2.24
C GLU A 677 -15.85 4.21 -2.69
N ASN A 678 -16.63 4.56 -3.71
CA ASN A 678 -17.74 3.73 -4.15
C ASN A 678 -18.11 3.88 -5.63
N SER A 679 -17.74 4.96 -6.32
CA SER A 679 -18.29 5.26 -7.65
C SER A 679 -18.00 4.20 -8.73
N LYS A 680 -16.88 3.48 -8.60
CA LYS A 680 -16.48 2.37 -9.48
C LYS A 680 -16.95 1.00 -9.02
N SER A 681 -17.58 0.93 -7.86
CA SER A 681 -18.03 -0.31 -7.25
C SER A 681 -19.53 -0.49 -7.43
N ASP A 682 -19.99 -1.74 -7.39
CA ASP A 682 -21.41 -2.04 -7.42
C ASP A 682 -22.09 -1.54 -6.12
N ALA A 683 -23.24 -0.86 -6.24
CA ALA A 683 -23.98 -0.31 -5.10
C ALA A 683 -24.40 -1.40 -4.10
N LYS A 684 -24.49 -2.68 -4.53
CA LYS A 684 -24.76 -3.81 -3.63
C LYS A 684 -23.79 -3.94 -2.46
N LEU A 685 -22.57 -3.39 -2.57
CA LEU A 685 -21.63 -3.37 -1.44
C LEU A 685 -22.16 -2.56 -0.25
N LEU A 686 -23.10 -1.62 -0.48
CA LEU A 686 -23.75 -0.85 0.58
C LEU A 686 -24.72 -1.67 1.43
N LYS A 687 -25.08 -2.89 1.00
CA LYS A 687 -25.91 -3.81 1.78
C LYS A 687 -25.34 -4.08 3.18
N VAL A 688 -24.02 -4.02 3.35
CA VAL A 688 -23.37 -4.17 4.66
C VAL A 688 -23.88 -3.16 5.70
N PHE A 689 -24.18 -1.91 5.30
CA PHE A 689 -24.69 -0.88 6.20
C PHE A 689 -26.13 -1.18 6.66
N VAL A 690 -26.92 -1.82 5.80
CA VAL A 690 -28.26 -2.32 6.13
C VAL A 690 -28.16 -3.50 7.09
N ASP A 691 -27.35 -4.50 6.74
CA ASP A 691 -27.21 -5.74 7.51
C ASP A 691 -26.66 -5.48 8.91
N GLN A 692 -25.78 -4.50 9.05
CA GLN A 692 -25.16 -4.11 10.32
C GLN A 692 -25.91 -3.00 11.05
N ALA A 693 -27.06 -2.55 10.51
CA ALA A 693 -27.87 -1.47 11.06
C ALA A 693 -27.05 -0.24 11.47
N TYR A 694 -26.15 0.22 10.59
CA TYR A 694 -25.22 1.31 10.89
C TYR A 694 -25.99 2.59 11.30
N PRO A 695 -25.78 3.14 12.51
CA PRO A 695 -26.67 4.17 13.05
C PRO A 695 -26.25 5.60 12.74
N ARG A 696 -25.10 5.81 12.07
CA ARG A 696 -24.48 7.13 11.85
C ARG A 696 -24.49 7.52 10.38
N HIS A 697 -23.97 8.69 10.06
CA HIS A 697 -24.01 9.22 8.70
C HIS A 697 -22.93 8.62 7.79
N ILE A 698 -23.20 8.59 6.49
CA ILE A 698 -22.28 8.09 5.47
C ILE A 698 -22.45 8.80 4.12
N GLY A 699 -21.34 9.02 3.41
CA GLY A 699 -21.28 9.51 2.04
C GLY A 699 -20.44 8.60 1.15
N PRO A 700 -21.04 7.60 0.49
CA PRO A 700 -20.36 6.84 -0.55
C PRO A 700 -20.09 7.73 -1.76
N GLY A 701 -18.89 7.66 -2.33
CA GLY A 701 -18.47 8.56 -3.39
C GLY A 701 -19.32 8.42 -4.67
N VAL A 702 -19.76 9.55 -5.22
CA VAL A 702 -20.58 9.62 -6.45
C VAL A 702 -19.77 9.99 -7.70
N TYR A 703 -18.46 10.22 -7.54
CA TYR A 703 -17.57 10.71 -8.59
C TYR A 703 -16.18 10.06 -8.49
N ASP A 704 -15.78 9.35 -9.55
CA ASP A 704 -14.42 8.80 -9.71
C ASP A 704 -13.38 9.90 -9.93
N ILE A 705 -12.70 10.26 -8.85
CA ILE A 705 -11.68 11.30 -8.89
C ILE A 705 -10.39 10.84 -9.57
N HIS A 706 -10.20 9.59 -9.97
CA HIS A 706 -8.94 9.14 -10.61
C HIS A 706 -8.97 9.23 -12.14
N SER A 707 -10.15 9.50 -12.70
CA SER A 707 -10.34 9.75 -14.12
C SER A 707 -10.44 11.26 -14.40
N PRO A 708 -9.85 11.78 -15.50
CA PRO A 708 -10.10 13.15 -15.94
C PRO A 708 -11.50 13.33 -16.55
N ARG A 709 -12.28 12.24 -16.72
CA ARG A 709 -13.65 12.29 -17.23
C ARG A 709 -14.57 13.03 -16.26
N VAL A 710 -15.38 13.95 -16.78
CA VAL A 710 -16.41 14.67 -16.00
C VAL A 710 -17.73 13.89 -16.11
N PRO A 711 -18.28 13.34 -15.00
CA PRO A 711 -19.60 12.72 -15.03
C PRO A 711 -20.69 13.77 -15.23
N SER A 712 -21.73 13.41 -16.00
CA SER A 712 -22.92 14.24 -16.19
C SER A 712 -23.76 14.32 -14.91
N GLU A 713 -24.61 15.35 -14.81
CA GLU A 713 -25.55 15.48 -13.70
C GLU A 713 -26.49 14.27 -13.58
N GLN A 714 -26.93 13.70 -14.72
CA GLN A 714 -27.78 12.52 -14.73
C GLN A 714 -27.07 11.28 -14.16
N GLU A 715 -25.81 11.03 -14.55
CA GLU A 715 -25.03 9.92 -13.97
C GLU A 715 -24.92 10.02 -12.45
N ILE A 716 -24.76 11.25 -11.92
CA ILE A 716 -24.71 11.45 -10.47
C ILE A 716 -26.09 11.22 -9.83
N LYS A 717 -27.18 11.67 -10.47
CA LYS A 717 -28.54 11.43 -9.97
C LYS A 717 -28.86 9.94 -9.91
N ASP A 718 -28.58 9.21 -10.99
CA ASP A 718 -28.78 7.77 -11.05
C ASP A 718 -27.99 7.07 -9.94
N ARG A 719 -26.76 7.54 -9.70
CA ARG A 719 -25.92 7.00 -8.64
C ARG A 719 -26.46 7.29 -7.24
N ILE A 720 -27.04 8.47 -6.99
CA ILE A 720 -27.71 8.78 -5.72
C ILE A 720 -28.96 7.91 -5.53
N GLU A 721 -29.76 7.69 -6.59
CA GLU A 721 -30.93 6.80 -6.54
C GLU A 721 -30.53 5.37 -6.15
N GLU A 722 -29.45 4.84 -6.74
CA GLU A 722 -28.90 3.53 -6.39
C GLU A 722 -28.51 3.46 -4.90
N MET A 723 -27.85 4.50 -4.37
CA MET A 723 -27.46 4.54 -2.96
C MET A 723 -28.68 4.57 -2.01
N LEU A 724 -29.74 5.27 -2.40
CA LEU A 724 -31.00 5.38 -1.63
C LEU A 724 -31.79 4.06 -1.54
N GLN A 725 -31.47 3.05 -2.35
CA GLN A 725 -32.02 1.71 -2.20
C GLN A 725 -31.48 1.01 -0.93
N TYR A 726 -30.32 1.43 -0.42
CA TYR A 726 -29.65 0.83 0.73
C TYR A 726 -29.58 1.78 1.93
N LEU A 727 -29.48 3.08 1.69
CA LEU A 727 -29.23 4.09 2.72
C LEU A 727 -30.45 5.00 2.92
N LYS A 728 -30.69 5.39 4.17
CA LYS A 728 -31.77 6.33 4.50
C LYS A 728 -31.42 7.74 4.02
N PRO A 729 -32.40 8.55 3.60
CA PRO A 729 -32.17 9.93 3.18
C PRO A 729 -31.47 10.80 4.23
N ASP A 730 -31.79 10.62 5.51
CA ASP A 730 -31.30 11.45 6.62
C ASP A 730 -29.88 11.12 7.09
N GLN A 731 -29.30 10.02 6.60
CA GLN A 731 -27.90 9.64 6.87
C GLN A 731 -26.96 9.88 5.67
N LEU A 732 -27.49 10.17 4.47
CA LEU A 732 -26.71 10.22 3.23
C LEU A 732 -26.03 11.58 3.02
N TRP A 733 -24.71 11.56 2.83
CA TRP A 733 -23.89 12.70 2.40
C TRP A 733 -23.50 12.56 0.93
N ILE A 734 -23.32 13.69 0.24
CA ILE A 734 -22.94 13.72 -1.18
C ILE A 734 -21.51 14.26 -1.31
N ASN A 735 -20.59 13.41 -1.75
CA ASN A 735 -19.17 13.74 -1.92
C ASN A 735 -18.51 12.94 -3.06
N PRO A 736 -17.34 13.37 -3.55
CA PRO A 736 -16.50 12.57 -4.44
C PRO A 736 -15.94 11.32 -3.76
N ASP A 737 -15.32 10.43 -4.54
CA ASP A 737 -14.64 9.23 -4.03
C ASP A 737 -13.48 9.55 -3.08
N CYS A 738 -12.64 10.54 -3.40
CA CYS A 738 -11.45 10.90 -2.60
C CYS A 738 -11.08 12.38 -2.83
N GLY A 739 -9.88 12.81 -2.40
CA GLY A 739 -9.36 14.16 -2.60
C GLY A 739 -9.06 14.50 -4.07
N LEU A 740 -9.12 15.78 -4.42
CA LEU A 740 -9.03 16.30 -5.79
C LEU A 740 -7.61 16.76 -6.18
N LYS A 741 -6.58 16.46 -5.36
CA LYS A 741 -5.17 16.84 -5.57
C LYS A 741 -4.65 16.60 -6.99
N THR A 742 -5.03 15.47 -7.58
CA THR A 742 -4.50 15.02 -8.88
C THR A 742 -5.29 15.52 -10.08
N ARG A 743 -6.41 16.22 -9.84
CA ARG A 743 -7.29 16.78 -10.87
C ARG A 743 -6.88 18.19 -11.30
N GLN A 744 -7.50 18.69 -12.35
CA GLN A 744 -7.38 20.08 -12.82
C GLN A 744 -8.64 20.88 -12.52
N TRP A 745 -8.51 22.19 -12.34
CA TRP A 745 -9.66 23.05 -11.99
C TRP A 745 -10.83 22.99 -12.96
N LYS A 746 -10.57 22.83 -14.26
CA LYS A 746 -11.63 22.73 -15.29
C LYS A 746 -12.56 21.53 -15.04
N GLU A 747 -11.98 20.33 -14.88
CA GLU A 747 -12.74 19.12 -14.60
C GLU A 747 -13.35 19.15 -13.20
N THR A 748 -12.62 19.65 -12.20
CA THR A 748 -13.12 19.76 -10.82
C THR A 748 -14.36 20.62 -10.70
N LYS A 749 -14.36 21.84 -11.27
CA LYS A 749 -15.52 22.74 -11.20
C LYS A 749 -16.75 22.13 -11.88
N ALA A 750 -16.57 21.53 -13.06
CA ALA A 750 -17.66 20.93 -13.81
C ALA A 750 -18.29 19.74 -13.07
N ALA A 751 -17.46 18.82 -12.55
CA ALA A 751 -17.94 17.66 -11.81
C ALA A 751 -18.66 18.06 -10.51
N LEU A 752 -18.11 19.02 -9.74
CA LEU A 752 -18.72 19.48 -8.49
C LEU A 752 -20.01 20.27 -8.72
N THR A 753 -20.12 21.02 -9.83
CA THR A 753 -21.37 21.70 -10.20
C THR A 753 -22.49 20.67 -10.42
N ASN A 754 -22.20 19.64 -11.22
CA ASN A 754 -23.15 18.55 -11.47
C ASN A 754 -23.53 17.82 -10.17
N MET A 755 -22.56 17.63 -9.27
CA MET A 755 -22.78 16.99 -7.97
C MET A 755 -23.73 17.79 -7.07
N VAL A 756 -23.52 19.10 -6.95
CA VAL A 756 -24.38 19.96 -6.13
C VAL A 756 -25.78 20.08 -6.73
N ASN A 757 -25.91 20.20 -8.05
CA ASN A 757 -27.21 20.21 -8.72
C ASN A 757 -28.01 18.92 -8.47
N ALA A 758 -27.35 17.76 -8.55
CA ALA A 758 -27.97 16.49 -8.22
C ALA A 758 -28.46 16.46 -6.75
N ALA A 759 -27.64 16.91 -5.80
CA ALA A 759 -28.05 16.99 -4.39
C ALA A 759 -29.26 17.92 -4.17
N LYS A 760 -29.29 19.09 -4.83
CA LYS A 760 -30.42 20.04 -4.79
C LYS A 760 -31.71 19.41 -5.33
N PHE A 761 -31.64 18.69 -6.44
CA PHE A 761 -32.77 17.94 -6.97
C PHE A 761 -33.34 16.95 -5.93
N TYR A 762 -32.49 16.21 -5.22
CA TYR A 762 -32.93 15.30 -4.18
C TYR A 762 -33.48 16.01 -2.93
N ARG A 763 -32.96 17.20 -2.58
CA ARG A 763 -33.56 18.03 -1.51
C ARG A 763 -35.00 18.41 -1.83
N GLU A 764 -35.28 18.81 -3.08
CA GLU A 764 -36.63 19.12 -3.53
C GLU A 764 -37.52 17.87 -3.54
N LYS A 765 -37.01 16.74 -4.05
CA LYS A 765 -37.74 15.44 -4.08
C LYS A 765 -38.16 14.96 -2.68
N TYR A 766 -37.36 15.26 -1.66
CA TYR A 766 -37.60 14.86 -0.25
C TYR A 766 -38.04 16.01 0.64
N ALA A 767 -38.33 17.19 0.09
CA ALA A 767 -38.99 18.24 0.83
C ALA A 767 -40.35 17.71 1.30
N LYS A 768 -40.66 17.81 2.60
CA LYS A 768 -41.99 17.44 3.09
C LYS A 768 -43.01 18.30 2.35
N SER A 769 -44.01 17.69 1.71
CA SER A 769 -45.20 18.41 1.27
C SER A 769 -45.78 19.13 2.48
N THR A 770 -45.65 20.46 2.50
CA THR A 770 -46.20 21.33 3.55
C THR A 770 -47.71 21.23 3.63
#